data_AF-A0A2K8LYQ0-F1
#
_entry.id   AF-A0A2K8LYQ0-F1
#
_cell.length_a   1.000
_cell.length_b   1.000
_cell.length_c   1.000
_cell.angle_alpha   90.00
_cell.angle_beta   90.00
_cell.angle_gamma   90.00
#
_symmetry.space_group_name_H-M   'P 1'
#
loop_
_entity.id
_entity.type
_entity.pdbx_description
1 polymer ?
#
loop_
_entity_poly.entity_id
_entity_poly.type
_entity_poly.pdbx_seq_one_letter_code
_entity_poly.pdbx_strand_id
1 'polypeptide(L)'
;MTKRPRVPRCVTRAVLALTVAASALGAPGSAQAAPAFDTSAASAAVARVLPRQAAQFTLTPVQRRPSGDYFTVKGRAGKIEVQGTSPGVLLTGVNWYLKYTAKVDVSWPGDSLSRLPATLPAPSQPVTQSAVVPNRFALNDTDSGYSGPYKSWADYERQIDVLALHGVNEVFVDIGTDAVYDRTFRQFGYTADEVRSWIPSPGHQPWWLLQNMASFTGPVSPQLLDARVAMAKKVITRLKDLGMTPVLPGYFGTVPRGFADKSKKADASSDARVIGQGTWVGFDRPDWLDPRTSSYRKVAAAFYQAQHDLFGDTSMYKMDLLHEGGKSGDVPVGDAARGVMTALQTARPGATWVLLGWQNNPPRAIVDAVDKSKLFVVDGLSDRYGQRDPDSQWNNTPYAFGTIYNFGGHTTIGANTGVWTQRFPQWRTKQGSALTGIAYLPEGTGTNPAAFELFTELAWRQTPIHQAAWFADYASRRYGGPDTRAATAWDLLRQTAYSMPASGWSEAQDSLYAARPNLDAATAATWSPASLRYQQATFGKALDELLNVDPALRGTDAYRFDLVDVARQALTNTSRTLLPQIKTAYTNRDRTQFTTLTSRWMSNMTLLDKLLATDSRFLLGPWLEAAKSWAGTDTEQARLEYDARSLITTWGPRAGSDDGRLHDYANREWSGLVSDFYAKRWKQYFDSLNTAMNTGGQPASIDWFAAEDGWAKQRNPYPTTPAGDPYALAAQVRDTLAAASSPRQGAIVGIGGKCVDVTNGSSADGTPVQVWDCNGTAAQTWTAQADGTVRAMGKCLDVRGGATAAGTAVQLYGCNGTPAQTWTSRKDGTLVNTKSNLCLDATGGSSTPGTPLIVWTCIATPNQKWALPS
;
A
#
# COMPACT_ATOMS: atom_id res chain seq x y z
N MET A 1 2.30 77.25 48.04
CA MET A 1 2.81 78.30 48.97
C MET A 1 3.99 77.73 49.77
N THR A 2 4.71 78.56 50.57
CA THR A 2 5.56 78.17 51.73
C THR A 2 6.35 76.83 51.66
N LYS A 3 7.64 76.73 51.29
CA LYS A 3 8.91 77.31 51.82
C LYS A 3 9.28 77.02 53.31
N ARG A 4 10.28 76.11 53.48
CA ARG A 4 11.50 76.22 54.35
C ARG A 4 11.34 76.13 55.90
N PRO A 5 12.44 76.01 56.73
CA PRO A 5 13.84 75.54 56.48
C PRO A 5 14.59 74.76 57.63
N ARG A 6 15.81 74.24 57.30
CA ARG A 6 17.07 74.09 58.12
C ARG A 6 17.18 72.96 59.20
N VAL A 7 18.28 72.19 59.42
CA VAL A 7 19.79 72.34 59.36
C VAL A 7 20.39 72.89 60.68
N PRO A 8 21.59 72.50 61.21
CA PRO A 8 22.84 71.90 60.64
C PRO A 8 23.28 70.56 61.36
N ARG A 9 24.55 70.11 61.63
CA ARG A 9 25.94 70.65 61.52
C ARG A 9 27.13 69.62 61.61
N CYS A 10 27.88 69.40 60.52
CA CYS A 10 29.34 69.02 60.44
C CYS A 10 29.80 67.68 61.12
N VAL A 11 31.04 67.14 60.95
CA VAL A 11 32.34 67.54 60.35
C VAL A 11 32.90 66.34 59.52
N THR A 12 33.04 66.40 58.19
CA THR A 12 34.23 66.79 57.38
C THR A 12 35.49 65.90 57.49
N ARG A 13 35.91 65.30 56.36
CA ARG A 13 37.33 65.23 55.92
C ARG A 13 37.41 65.27 54.38
N ALA A 14 38.58 65.61 53.83
CA ALA A 14 38.70 66.26 52.52
C ALA A 14 38.90 65.33 51.31
N VAL A 15 38.69 65.89 50.12
CA VAL A 15 38.86 65.25 48.80
C VAL A 15 39.83 66.05 47.94
N LEU A 16 40.88 65.39 47.41
CA LEU A 16 41.51 65.69 46.13
C LEU A 16 41.55 64.34 45.37
N ALA A 17 40.86 64.13 44.25
CA ALA A 17 40.90 64.83 42.95
C ALA A 17 42.10 64.40 42.09
N LEU A 18 41.83 63.52 41.13
CA LEU A 18 42.70 63.18 40.01
C LEU A 18 41.80 62.85 38.80
N THR A 19 42.04 63.51 37.67
CA THR A 19 41.21 63.42 36.46
C THR A 19 41.59 62.19 35.61
N VAL A 20 40.59 61.41 35.20
CA VAL A 20 40.72 60.34 34.20
C VAL A 20 39.90 60.72 32.96
N ALA A 21 40.43 60.40 31.77
CA ALA A 21 39.84 60.78 30.49
C ALA A 21 38.52 60.05 30.18
N ALA A 22 37.74 60.62 29.26
CA ALA A 22 36.47 60.05 28.83
C ALA A 22 36.68 58.81 27.93
N SER A 23 36.41 57.62 28.48
CA SER A 23 36.25 56.38 27.69
C SER A 23 34.91 56.38 26.96
N ALA A 24 34.89 55.94 25.71
CA ALA A 24 33.66 55.87 24.92
C ALA A 24 32.64 54.90 25.53
N LEU A 25 31.37 55.32 25.61
CA LEU A 25 30.25 54.44 25.95
C LEU A 25 30.04 53.43 24.81
N GLY A 26 30.49 52.19 25.01
CA GLY A 26 30.16 51.09 24.12
C GLY A 26 28.65 50.88 24.08
N ALA A 27 28.10 50.70 22.87
CA ALA A 27 26.70 50.36 22.71
C ALA A 27 26.38 49.03 23.44
N PRO A 28 25.18 48.87 24.02
CA PRO A 28 24.80 47.60 24.65
C PRO A 28 24.84 46.49 23.59
N GLY A 29 25.75 45.54 23.77
CA GLY A 29 25.89 44.40 22.87
C GLY A 29 24.55 43.67 22.76
N SER A 30 24.08 43.44 21.53
CA SER A 30 22.82 42.76 21.27
C SER A 30 22.87 41.35 21.86
N ALA A 31 22.21 41.14 22.99
CA ALA A 31 22.07 39.82 23.60
C ALA A 31 21.45 38.88 22.57
N GLN A 32 22.24 37.91 22.12
CA GLN A 32 21.84 37.02 21.04
C GLN A 32 20.69 36.15 21.55
N ALA A 33 19.49 36.37 21.02
CA ALA A 33 18.28 35.73 21.50
C ALA A 33 18.43 34.20 21.44
N ALA A 34 17.99 33.52 22.51
CA ALA A 34 18.08 32.08 22.60
C ALA A 34 17.39 31.39 21.40
N PRO A 35 17.95 30.29 20.87
CA PRO A 35 17.35 29.55 19.77
C PRO A 35 15.93 29.09 20.14
N ALA A 36 15.01 29.12 19.17
CA ALA A 36 13.59 28.83 19.43
C ALA A 36 13.33 27.39 19.93
N PHE A 37 14.24 26.46 19.62
CA PHE A 37 14.28 25.07 20.07
C PHE A 37 15.67 24.47 19.75
N ASP A 38 15.99 23.29 20.30
CA ASP A 38 17.24 22.56 19.97
C ASP A 38 17.13 21.83 18.62
N THR A 39 18.14 21.95 17.77
CA THR A 39 18.21 21.31 16.46
C THR A 39 18.95 19.97 16.46
N SER A 40 19.56 19.54 17.58
CA SER A 40 20.40 18.33 17.66
C SER A 40 19.74 17.08 17.05
N ALA A 41 18.46 16.85 17.36
CA ALA A 41 17.66 15.75 16.88
C ALA A 41 17.44 15.73 15.35
N ALA A 42 17.42 16.91 14.71
CA ALA A 42 17.36 17.04 13.26
C ALA A 42 18.77 16.88 12.64
N SER A 43 19.80 17.48 13.25
CA SER A 43 21.19 17.31 12.81
C SER A 43 21.62 15.83 12.82
N ALA A 44 21.16 15.04 13.79
CA ALA A 44 21.40 13.59 13.85
C ALA A 44 20.72 12.82 12.71
N ALA A 45 19.51 13.20 12.30
CA ALA A 45 18.85 12.62 11.12
C ALA A 45 19.57 13.00 9.82
N VAL A 46 19.98 14.26 9.66
CA VAL A 46 20.80 14.69 8.51
C VAL A 46 22.12 13.91 8.48
N ALA A 47 22.75 13.65 9.63
CA ALA A 47 23.96 12.84 9.71
C ALA A 47 23.75 11.36 9.34
N ARG A 48 22.60 10.75 9.66
CA ARG A 48 22.26 9.38 9.22
C ARG A 48 21.88 9.28 7.75
N VAL A 49 21.05 10.20 7.26
CA VAL A 49 20.53 10.17 5.88
C VAL A 49 21.58 10.66 4.89
N LEU A 50 22.35 11.70 5.24
CA LEU A 50 23.31 12.37 4.35
C LEU A 50 24.74 12.37 4.93
N PRO A 51 25.33 11.23 5.34
CA PRO A 51 26.57 11.19 6.14
C PRO A 51 27.78 11.87 5.49
N ARG A 52 27.83 11.95 4.15
CA ARG A 52 28.90 12.63 3.41
C ARG A 52 28.67 14.14 3.22
N GLN A 53 27.42 14.60 3.33
CA GLN A 53 27.02 15.99 3.08
C GLN A 53 26.48 16.72 4.33
N ALA A 54 26.30 16.05 5.46
CA ALA A 54 25.70 16.63 6.67
C ALA A 54 26.40 17.91 7.15
N ALA A 55 27.74 17.96 7.08
CA ALA A 55 28.54 19.15 7.43
C ALA A 55 28.34 20.36 6.48
N GLN A 56 27.60 20.19 5.37
CA GLN A 56 27.25 21.25 4.43
C GLN A 56 25.89 21.89 4.74
N PHE A 57 25.14 21.35 5.72
CA PHE A 57 23.89 21.92 6.22
C PHE A 57 24.10 22.73 7.50
N THR A 58 23.46 23.90 7.56
CA THR A 58 23.25 24.68 8.78
C THR A 58 21.75 24.69 9.07
N LEU A 59 21.33 24.05 10.16
CA LEU A 59 19.94 24.03 10.60
C LEU A 59 19.71 25.19 11.57
N THR A 60 18.64 25.97 11.37
CA THR A 60 18.38 27.20 12.14
C THR A 60 16.94 27.22 12.66
N PRO A 61 16.71 27.23 13.99
CA PRO A 61 15.38 27.23 14.56
C PRO A 61 14.74 28.61 14.44
N VAL A 62 13.51 28.70 13.92
CA VAL A 62 12.74 29.95 13.81
C VAL A 62 11.39 29.83 14.52
N GLN A 63 10.88 30.98 14.99
CA GLN A 63 9.60 31.03 15.68
C GLN A 63 8.43 30.66 14.75
N ARG A 64 7.52 29.82 15.25
CA ARG A 64 6.26 29.45 14.58
C ARG A 64 5.34 30.66 14.46
N ARG A 65 4.71 30.83 13.29
CA ARG A 65 3.79 31.94 13.01
C ARG A 65 2.34 31.51 13.34
N PRO A 66 1.39 32.45 13.51
CA PRO A 66 -0.04 32.13 13.55
C PRO A 66 -0.53 31.36 12.31
N SER A 67 0.17 31.48 11.19
CA SER A 67 -0.07 30.71 9.95
C SER A 67 0.46 29.27 9.98
N GLY A 68 0.91 28.75 11.12
CA GLY A 68 1.40 27.38 11.28
C GLY A 68 2.89 27.17 10.95
N ASP A 69 3.22 25.95 10.56
CA ASP A 69 4.58 25.51 10.25
C ASP A 69 5.08 26.04 8.91
N TYR A 70 6.36 26.40 8.85
CA TYR A 70 7.04 26.80 7.61
C TYR A 70 8.54 26.51 7.69
N PHE A 71 9.17 26.38 6.52
CA PHE A 71 10.62 26.32 6.39
C PHE A 71 11.12 27.29 5.31
N THR A 72 12.40 27.64 5.36
CA THR A 72 13.10 28.37 4.29
C THR A 72 14.45 27.73 4.00
N VAL A 73 14.66 27.31 2.75
CA VAL A 73 15.93 26.82 2.22
C VAL A 73 16.65 27.96 1.50
N LYS A 74 17.92 28.18 1.78
CA LYS A 74 18.78 29.16 1.09
C LYS A 74 20.26 28.76 1.22
N GLY A 75 21.18 29.59 0.74
CA GLY A 75 22.61 29.41 0.96
C GLY A 75 23.41 29.49 -0.33
N ARG A 76 24.55 28.78 -0.37
CA ARG A 76 25.44 28.69 -1.53
C ARG A 76 26.00 27.28 -1.66
N ALA A 77 26.71 27.00 -2.76
CA ALA A 77 27.29 25.68 -3.00
C ALA A 77 28.16 25.23 -1.80
N GLY A 78 27.92 24.01 -1.33
CA GLY A 78 28.56 23.42 -0.14
C GLY A 78 28.18 24.04 1.22
N LYS A 79 27.25 25.01 1.28
CA LYS A 79 26.77 25.68 2.51
C LYS A 79 25.29 26.03 2.39
N ILE A 80 24.43 25.05 2.67
CA ILE A 80 22.97 25.16 2.63
C ILE A 80 22.46 25.53 4.03
N GLU A 81 21.65 26.58 4.14
CA GLU A 81 20.96 26.94 5.38
C GLU A 81 19.49 26.54 5.26
N VAL A 82 18.98 25.79 6.23
CA VAL A 82 17.56 25.45 6.35
C VAL A 82 17.05 26.03 7.65
N GLN A 83 16.06 26.91 7.53
CA GLN A 83 15.31 27.49 8.65
C GLN A 83 13.98 26.73 8.81
N GLY A 84 13.52 26.47 10.04
CA GLY A 84 12.26 25.73 10.26
C GLY A 84 11.65 25.93 11.65
N THR A 85 10.35 25.64 11.77
CA THR A 85 9.54 25.87 13.01
C THR A 85 9.55 24.72 14.01
N SER A 86 10.14 23.58 13.68
CA SER A 86 10.46 22.46 14.57
C SER A 86 11.62 21.64 14.00
N PRO A 87 12.22 20.69 14.75
CA PRO A 87 13.25 19.80 14.20
C PRO A 87 12.73 18.94 13.04
N GLY A 88 11.48 18.46 13.10
CA GLY A 88 10.83 17.78 11.99
C GLY A 88 10.65 18.67 10.75
N VAL A 89 10.24 19.93 10.94
CA VAL A 89 10.08 20.89 9.82
C VAL A 89 11.42 21.30 9.21
N LEU A 90 12.50 21.32 9.98
CA LEU A 90 13.86 21.43 9.44
C LEU A 90 14.21 20.26 8.51
N LEU A 91 13.84 19.03 8.87
CA LEU A 91 14.00 17.87 7.98
C LEU A 91 13.12 17.98 6.74
N THR A 92 11.88 18.47 6.85
CA THR A 92 11.04 18.72 5.67
C THR A 92 11.68 19.74 4.72
N GLY A 93 12.33 20.78 5.25
CA GLY A 93 13.11 21.73 4.45
C GLY A 93 14.35 21.10 3.79
N VAL A 94 15.06 20.21 4.49
CA VAL A 94 16.16 19.41 3.90
C VAL A 94 15.64 18.54 2.76
N ASN A 95 14.50 17.86 2.92
CA ASN A 95 13.91 17.06 1.84
C ASN A 95 13.49 17.93 0.65
N TRP A 96 12.82 19.06 0.89
CA TRP A 96 12.45 20.00 -0.18
C TRP A 96 13.67 20.50 -0.97
N TYR A 97 14.79 20.75 -0.29
CA TYR A 97 16.07 21.01 -0.92
C TYR A 97 16.56 19.82 -1.78
N LEU A 98 16.56 18.60 -1.23
CA LEU A 98 16.99 17.39 -1.96
C LEU A 98 16.19 17.21 -3.25
N LYS A 99 14.86 17.33 -3.18
CA LYS A 99 13.96 17.11 -4.30
C LYS A 99 14.07 18.16 -5.41
N TYR A 100 14.02 19.44 -5.04
CA TYR A 100 13.87 20.52 -6.04
C TYR A 100 15.18 21.21 -6.40
N THR A 101 16.22 21.12 -5.56
CA THR A 101 17.55 21.69 -5.83
C THR A 101 18.60 20.63 -6.15
N ALA A 102 18.75 19.60 -5.30
CA ALA A 102 19.76 18.57 -5.52
C ALA A 102 19.32 17.45 -6.49
N LYS A 103 18.03 17.40 -6.85
CA LYS A 103 17.39 16.42 -7.72
C LYS A 103 17.66 14.96 -7.32
N VAL A 104 17.45 14.66 -6.04
CA VAL A 104 17.40 13.28 -5.50
C VAL A 104 16.12 13.03 -4.69
N ASP A 105 15.84 11.76 -4.39
CA ASP A 105 14.66 11.27 -3.67
C ASP A 105 15.07 10.42 -2.45
N VAL A 106 14.20 10.37 -1.42
CA VAL A 106 14.40 9.58 -0.20
C VAL A 106 13.05 9.08 0.31
N SER A 107 12.70 7.81 0.06
CA SER A 107 11.37 7.26 0.35
C SER A 107 11.42 5.92 1.09
N TRP A 108 10.25 5.33 1.39
CA TRP A 108 10.12 3.89 1.58
C TRP A 108 9.16 3.33 0.51
N PRO A 109 9.64 2.56 -0.46
CA PRO A 109 11.01 2.10 -0.71
C PRO A 109 11.82 3.01 -1.66
N GLY A 110 13.14 2.85 -1.64
CA GLY A 110 14.05 3.47 -2.62
C GLY A 110 14.59 4.85 -2.23
N ASP A 111 15.86 5.08 -2.54
CA ASP A 111 16.46 6.42 -2.62
C ASP A 111 17.42 6.55 -3.83
N SER A 112 17.80 7.80 -4.13
CA SER A 112 18.83 8.14 -5.12
C SER A 112 20.00 8.94 -4.54
N LEU A 113 20.26 8.81 -3.24
CA LEU A 113 21.28 9.56 -2.51
C LEU A 113 22.71 9.26 -3.01
N SER A 114 22.92 8.10 -3.63
CA SER A 114 24.16 7.75 -4.33
C SER A 114 24.50 8.68 -5.51
N ARG A 115 23.53 9.47 -5.99
CA ARG A 115 23.69 10.46 -7.07
C ARG A 115 24.03 11.87 -6.56
N LEU A 116 24.03 12.11 -5.24
CA LEU A 116 24.40 13.42 -4.69
C LEU A 116 25.88 13.75 -4.97
N PRO A 117 26.19 14.97 -5.44
CA PRO A 117 27.56 15.42 -5.60
C PRO A 117 28.28 15.56 -4.24
N ALA A 118 29.61 15.55 -4.29
CA ALA A 118 30.44 15.77 -3.10
C ALA A 118 30.26 17.19 -2.52
N THR A 119 30.00 18.19 -3.37
CA THR A 119 29.62 19.54 -2.98
C THR A 119 28.18 19.80 -3.40
N LEU A 120 27.30 20.08 -2.44
CA LEU A 120 25.89 20.34 -2.67
C LEU A 120 25.66 21.61 -3.52
N PRO A 121 24.76 21.58 -4.53
CA PRO A 121 24.43 22.76 -5.34
C PRO A 121 23.69 23.84 -4.53
N ALA A 122 23.87 25.11 -4.93
CA ALA A 122 23.08 26.21 -4.36
C ALA A 122 21.62 26.15 -4.86
N PRO A 123 20.61 26.48 -4.03
CA PRO A 123 19.30 26.84 -4.56
C PRO A 123 19.42 28.13 -5.36
N SER A 124 18.73 28.23 -6.51
CA SER A 124 18.81 29.39 -7.42
C SER A 124 18.32 30.70 -6.78
N GLN A 125 17.44 30.59 -5.80
CA GLN A 125 16.92 31.66 -4.94
C GLN A 125 16.44 31.04 -3.61
N PRO A 126 16.26 31.83 -2.53
CA PRO A 126 15.64 31.32 -1.30
C PRO A 126 14.25 30.74 -1.55
N VAL A 127 13.98 29.53 -1.05
CA VAL A 127 12.70 28.82 -1.20
C VAL A 127 12.04 28.70 0.17
N THR A 128 10.93 29.41 0.37
CA THR A 128 10.08 29.29 1.56
C THR A 128 8.85 28.46 1.21
N GLN A 129 8.45 27.53 2.08
CA GLN A 129 7.15 26.86 2.03
C GLN A 129 6.49 26.88 3.41
N SER A 130 5.16 26.98 3.41
CA SER A 130 4.32 26.89 4.60
C SER A 130 3.34 25.74 4.45
N ALA A 131 3.03 25.06 5.55
CA ALA A 131 2.00 24.03 5.56
C ALA A 131 0.61 24.65 5.29
N VAL A 132 -0.24 23.96 4.53
CA VAL A 132 -1.65 24.36 4.28
C VAL A 132 -2.64 23.80 5.31
N VAL A 133 -2.19 22.89 6.16
CA VAL A 133 -2.95 22.27 7.25
C VAL A 133 -2.05 22.06 8.48
N PRO A 134 -2.55 22.24 9.72
CA PRO A 134 -1.75 22.00 10.92
C PRO A 134 -1.42 20.52 11.14
N ASN A 135 -2.35 19.60 10.83
CA ASN A 135 -2.24 18.20 11.23
C ASN A 135 -1.79 17.31 10.05
N ARG A 136 -0.73 16.52 10.23
CA ARG A 136 -0.17 15.61 9.22
C ARG A 136 0.08 14.28 9.89
N PHE A 137 -0.96 13.44 9.88
CA PHE A 137 -1.04 12.16 10.57
C PHE A 137 -0.52 11.02 9.70
N ALA A 138 0.14 10.03 10.32
CA ALA A 138 0.62 8.84 9.64
C ALA A 138 0.45 7.55 10.46
N LEU A 139 0.38 6.46 9.69
CA LEU A 139 0.24 5.05 10.08
C LEU A 139 -1.20 4.68 10.47
N ASN A 140 -1.71 3.61 9.87
CA ASN A 140 -2.98 2.99 10.24
C ASN A 140 -2.82 2.23 11.57
N ASP A 141 -3.92 1.92 12.25
CA ASP A 141 -3.95 1.00 13.39
C ASP A 141 -3.26 -0.34 13.09
N THR A 142 -3.29 -0.77 11.82
CA THR A 142 -2.77 -2.04 11.32
C THR A 142 -1.34 -2.01 10.76
N ASP A 143 -0.69 -0.83 10.63
CA ASP A 143 0.67 -0.72 10.01
C ASP A 143 1.71 -1.57 10.74
N SER A 144 1.69 -1.58 12.07
CA SER A 144 2.65 -2.34 12.87
C SER A 144 2.58 -3.84 12.57
N GLY A 145 1.36 -4.39 12.46
CA GLY A 145 1.11 -5.80 12.15
C GLY A 145 1.62 -6.19 10.76
N TYR A 146 1.33 -5.39 9.72
CA TYR A 146 1.64 -5.78 8.34
C TYR A 146 2.99 -5.30 7.80
N SER A 147 3.54 -4.20 8.30
CA SER A 147 4.83 -3.64 7.84
C SER A 147 6.01 -3.94 8.75
N GLY A 148 5.81 -4.70 9.82
CA GLY A 148 6.88 -5.29 10.62
C GLY A 148 6.57 -5.25 12.11
N PRO A 149 5.86 -6.27 12.65
CA PRO A 149 5.49 -6.33 14.07
C PRO A 149 6.71 -6.58 14.97
N TYR A 150 7.83 -6.92 14.33
CA TYR A 150 9.14 -7.24 14.87
C TYR A 150 10.26 -6.32 14.32
N LYS A 151 9.90 -5.11 13.83
CA LYS A 151 10.86 -4.07 13.36
C LYS A 151 12.03 -3.88 14.34
N SER A 152 13.26 -3.80 13.82
CA SER A 152 14.43 -3.43 14.62
C SER A 152 14.41 -1.94 14.97
N TRP A 153 15.32 -1.50 15.85
CA TRP A 153 15.48 -0.06 16.09
C TRP A 153 15.89 0.71 14.82
N ALA A 154 16.71 0.12 13.95
CA ALA A 154 17.13 0.77 12.72
C ALA A 154 15.95 1.00 11.75
N ASP A 155 15.01 0.06 11.70
CA ASP A 155 13.79 0.18 10.89
C ASP A 155 12.88 1.28 11.42
N TYR A 156 12.67 1.33 12.74
CA TYR A 156 11.91 2.42 13.38
C TYR A 156 12.61 3.78 13.22
N GLU A 157 13.93 3.87 13.37
CA GLU A 157 14.68 5.12 13.19
C GLU A 157 14.60 5.62 11.74
N ARG A 158 14.68 4.70 10.75
CA ARG A 158 14.44 4.99 9.33
C ARG A 158 12.98 5.37 9.04
N GLN A 159 12.01 4.76 9.72
CA GLN A 159 10.58 5.12 9.60
C GLN A 159 10.32 6.50 10.22
N ILE A 160 10.97 6.87 11.32
CA ILE A 160 10.76 8.18 11.96
C ILE A 160 11.46 9.30 11.17
N ASP A 161 12.69 9.09 10.69
CA ASP A 161 13.44 10.12 9.97
C ASP A 161 12.79 10.50 8.63
N VAL A 162 12.24 9.54 7.86
CA VAL A 162 11.54 9.87 6.59
C VAL A 162 10.11 10.35 6.80
N LEU A 163 9.40 10.01 7.89
CA LEU A 163 8.14 10.69 8.25
C LEU A 163 8.40 12.21 8.42
N ALA A 164 9.47 12.57 9.12
CA ALA A 164 9.86 13.97 9.32
C ALA A 164 10.36 14.67 8.03
N LEU A 165 11.14 13.98 7.19
CA LEU A 165 11.52 14.48 5.85
C LEU A 165 10.27 14.77 4.99
N HIS A 166 9.16 14.06 5.20
CA HIS A 166 7.88 14.29 4.50
C HIS A 166 6.92 15.24 5.25
N GLY A 167 7.34 15.77 6.40
CA GLY A 167 6.60 16.80 7.14
C GLY A 167 5.38 16.30 7.91
N VAL A 168 5.28 14.98 8.12
CA VAL A 168 4.40 14.37 9.13
C VAL A 168 4.77 14.94 10.50
N ASN A 169 3.76 15.15 11.35
CA ASN A 169 3.94 15.62 12.72
C ASN A 169 3.14 14.84 13.77
N GLU A 170 2.29 13.90 13.34
CA GLU A 170 1.47 13.04 14.20
C GLU A 170 1.65 11.60 13.74
N VAL A 171 2.03 10.69 14.64
CA VAL A 171 2.42 9.31 14.29
C VAL A 171 1.78 8.34 15.27
N PHE A 172 1.01 7.38 14.79
CA PHE A 172 0.45 6.33 15.65
C PHE A 172 1.55 5.39 16.19
N VAL A 173 1.51 5.09 17.50
CA VAL A 173 2.49 4.23 18.17
C VAL A 173 1.75 3.27 19.11
N ASP A 174 1.60 2.02 18.68
CA ASP A 174 0.90 0.93 19.37
C ASP A 174 1.82 0.09 20.26
N ILE A 175 3.07 -0.13 19.84
CA ILE A 175 4.06 -0.98 20.49
C ILE A 175 4.24 -0.64 21.98
N GLY A 176 4.28 -1.66 22.83
CA GLY A 176 4.38 -1.51 24.29
C GLY A 176 3.04 -1.27 25.01
N THR A 177 1.93 -1.11 24.28
CA THR A 177 0.58 -1.01 24.89
C THR A 177 0.15 -2.34 25.54
N ASP A 178 0.64 -3.47 25.06
CA ASP A 178 0.53 -4.78 25.71
C ASP A 178 1.01 -4.76 27.18
N ALA A 179 2.14 -4.12 27.46
CA ALA A 179 2.64 -3.95 28.82
C ALA A 179 1.81 -2.98 29.68
N VAL A 180 1.08 -2.03 29.06
CA VAL A 180 0.09 -1.18 29.77
C VAL A 180 -1.08 -2.04 30.23
N TYR A 181 -1.59 -2.93 29.36
CA TYR A 181 -2.68 -3.86 29.71
C TYR A 181 -2.27 -4.88 30.80
N ASP A 182 -1.06 -5.47 30.75
CA ASP A 182 -0.55 -6.33 31.84
C ASP A 182 -0.58 -5.62 33.19
N ARG A 183 0.05 -4.43 33.26
CA ARG A 183 0.10 -3.61 34.48
C ARG A 183 -1.28 -3.17 34.96
N THR A 184 -2.22 -2.94 34.05
CA THR A 184 -3.59 -2.57 34.38
C THR A 184 -4.33 -3.74 35.00
N PHE A 185 -4.50 -4.85 34.28
CA PHE A 185 -5.44 -5.91 34.70
C PHE A 185 -4.94 -6.75 35.87
N ARG A 186 -3.63 -6.77 36.14
CA ARG A 186 -3.08 -7.32 37.39
C ARG A 186 -3.54 -6.58 38.66
N GLN A 187 -4.02 -5.34 38.55
CA GLN A 187 -4.65 -4.61 39.66
C GLN A 187 -6.13 -5.03 39.88
N PHE A 188 -6.75 -5.70 38.91
CA PHE A 188 -8.17 -6.10 38.92
C PHE A 188 -8.38 -7.62 39.04
N GLY A 189 -7.51 -8.29 39.80
CA GLY A 189 -7.68 -9.70 40.15
C GLY A 189 -7.30 -10.71 39.05
N TYR A 190 -6.47 -10.31 38.09
CA TYR A 190 -5.85 -11.21 37.11
C TYR A 190 -4.41 -11.56 37.48
N THR A 191 -4.01 -12.82 37.23
CA THR A 191 -2.60 -13.21 37.27
C THR A 191 -1.88 -12.70 36.02
N ALA A 192 -0.55 -12.58 36.08
CA ALA A 192 0.25 -12.25 34.89
C ALA A 192 0.07 -13.28 33.76
N ASP A 193 -0.24 -14.53 34.08
CA ASP A 193 -0.40 -15.59 33.09
C ASP A 193 -1.76 -15.50 32.38
N GLU A 194 -2.82 -15.11 33.10
CA GLU A 194 -4.14 -14.83 32.50
C GLU A 194 -4.07 -13.66 31.51
N VAL A 195 -3.45 -12.53 31.89
CA VAL A 195 -3.38 -11.37 31.00
C VAL A 195 -2.47 -11.63 29.81
N ARG A 196 -1.28 -12.22 30.02
CA ARG A 196 -0.34 -12.55 28.93
C ARG A 196 -0.84 -13.64 27.97
N SER A 197 -1.80 -14.46 28.38
CA SER A 197 -2.48 -15.43 27.49
C SER A 197 -3.65 -14.83 26.71
N TRP A 198 -4.17 -13.68 27.15
CA TRP A 198 -5.24 -12.94 26.48
C TRP A 198 -4.71 -11.95 25.44
N ILE A 199 -3.53 -11.36 25.69
CA ILE A 199 -2.77 -10.57 24.71
C ILE A 199 -2.21 -11.51 23.62
N PRO A 200 -2.39 -11.21 22.32
CA PRO A 200 -1.80 -11.99 21.23
C PRO A 200 -0.32 -11.63 20.96
N SER A 201 0.39 -12.45 20.17
CA SER A 201 1.74 -12.07 19.71
C SER A 201 1.72 -10.82 18.83
N PRO A 202 2.85 -10.09 18.72
CA PRO A 202 2.93 -8.79 18.06
C PRO A 202 2.29 -8.65 16.68
N GLY A 203 2.29 -9.69 15.83
CA GLY A 203 1.65 -9.64 14.52
C GLY A 203 0.16 -9.33 14.57
N HIS A 204 -0.52 -9.77 15.63
CA HIS A 204 -1.98 -9.69 15.78
C HIS A 204 -2.44 -8.65 16.81
N GLN A 205 -1.53 -7.92 17.47
CA GLN A 205 -1.88 -6.91 18.45
C GLN A 205 -2.74 -5.74 17.91
N PRO A 206 -2.60 -5.28 16.64
CA PRO A 206 -3.51 -4.28 16.07
C PRO A 206 -5.01 -4.57 16.24
N TRP A 207 -5.45 -5.77 15.85
CA TRP A 207 -6.87 -6.14 15.95
C TRP A 207 -7.31 -6.39 17.39
N TRP A 208 -6.40 -6.73 18.30
CA TRP A 208 -6.71 -6.76 19.73
C TRP A 208 -6.88 -5.35 20.33
N LEU A 209 -6.07 -4.37 19.92
CA LEU A 209 -6.25 -2.96 20.31
C LEU A 209 -7.54 -2.34 19.74
N LEU A 210 -7.97 -2.77 18.55
CA LEU A 210 -9.29 -2.46 17.97
C LEU A 210 -10.46 -3.27 18.57
N GLN A 211 -10.21 -4.09 19.61
CA GLN A 211 -11.20 -4.96 20.25
C GLN A 211 -11.85 -5.99 19.28
N ASN A 212 -11.22 -6.29 18.15
CA ASN A 212 -11.67 -7.26 17.14
C ASN A 212 -11.30 -8.70 17.51
N MET A 213 -10.23 -8.93 18.28
CA MET A 213 -9.81 -10.27 18.67
C MET A 213 -9.10 -10.30 20.03
N ALA A 214 -8.94 -11.49 20.58
CA ALA A 214 -8.02 -11.80 21.68
C ALA A 214 -7.31 -13.14 21.42
N SER A 215 -6.32 -13.46 22.23
CA SER A 215 -5.85 -14.84 22.44
C SER A 215 -5.46 -15.62 21.17
N PHE A 216 -4.65 -15.03 20.29
CA PHE A 216 -3.99 -15.78 19.21
C PHE A 216 -2.47 -15.73 19.36
N THR A 217 -1.79 -16.85 19.04
CA THR A 217 -0.34 -17.01 19.22
C THR A 217 0.18 -16.56 20.59
N GLY A 218 -0.50 -16.93 21.67
CA GLY A 218 -0.11 -16.60 23.06
C GLY A 218 0.51 -17.77 23.85
N PRO A 219 0.95 -17.54 25.11
CA PRO A 219 1.09 -16.24 25.75
C PRO A 219 2.33 -15.45 25.29
N VAL A 220 2.30 -14.13 25.48
CA VAL A 220 3.48 -13.24 25.36
C VAL A 220 4.41 -13.44 26.56
N SER A 221 5.73 -13.56 26.38
CA SER A 221 6.66 -13.70 27.52
C SER A 221 6.92 -12.36 28.25
N PRO A 222 7.40 -12.37 29.50
CA PRO A 222 7.78 -11.14 30.19
C PRO A 222 8.94 -10.42 29.49
N GLN A 223 9.91 -11.18 28.95
CA GLN A 223 11.05 -10.63 28.21
C GLN A 223 10.63 -10.00 26.88
N LEU A 224 9.62 -10.55 26.19
CA LEU A 224 9.04 -9.92 25.00
C LEU A 224 8.29 -8.63 25.36
N LEU A 225 7.54 -8.58 26.47
CA LEU A 225 6.93 -7.34 26.97
C LEU A 225 7.98 -6.28 27.31
N ASP A 226 9.03 -6.64 28.06
CA ASP A 226 10.09 -5.71 28.45
C ASP A 226 10.89 -5.19 27.23
N ALA A 227 11.13 -6.06 26.23
CA ALA A 227 11.74 -5.65 24.96
C ALA A 227 10.84 -4.66 24.19
N ARG A 228 9.51 -4.89 24.16
CA ARG A 228 8.55 -4.00 23.49
C ARG A 228 8.42 -2.66 24.21
N VAL A 229 8.44 -2.65 25.55
CA VAL A 229 8.57 -1.42 26.35
C VAL A 229 9.87 -0.66 26.04
N ALA A 230 11.00 -1.36 25.93
CA ALA A 230 12.28 -0.74 25.61
C ALA A 230 12.29 -0.13 24.20
N MET A 231 11.65 -0.77 23.22
CA MET A 231 11.50 -0.23 21.86
C MET A 231 10.55 0.97 21.82
N ALA A 232 9.37 0.85 22.44
CA ALA A 232 8.37 1.90 22.53
C ALA A 232 8.95 3.19 23.14
N LYS A 233 9.75 3.07 24.21
CA LYS A 233 10.48 4.20 24.80
C LYS A 233 11.40 4.90 23.78
N LYS A 234 12.15 4.17 22.95
CA LYS A 234 13.00 4.78 21.90
C LYS A 234 12.17 5.49 20.83
N VAL A 235 11.10 4.85 20.35
CA VAL A 235 10.18 5.41 19.34
C VAL A 235 9.54 6.71 19.84
N ILE A 236 8.96 6.68 21.04
CA ILE A 236 8.24 7.81 21.64
C ILE A 236 9.19 8.97 21.94
N THR A 237 10.40 8.71 22.47
CA THR A 237 11.43 9.74 22.65
C THR A 237 11.86 10.33 21.31
N ARG A 238 12.20 9.51 20.30
CA ARG A 238 12.67 9.99 18.99
C ARG A 238 11.63 10.84 18.25
N LEU A 239 10.33 10.54 18.40
CA LEU A 239 9.24 11.38 17.89
C LEU A 239 9.17 12.73 18.62
N LYS A 240 9.22 12.71 19.96
CA LYS A 240 9.22 13.93 20.80
C LYS A 240 10.44 14.82 20.54
N ASP A 241 11.63 14.23 20.40
CA ASP A 241 12.88 14.91 20.03
C ASP A 241 12.78 15.64 18.69
N LEU A 242 12.01 15.10 17.74
CA LEU A 242 11.75 15.74 16.46
C LEU A 242 10.63 16.79 16.49
N GLY A 243 10.00 17.01 17.65
CA GLY A 243 8.83 17.89 17.78
C GLY A 243 7.58 17.32 17.10
N MET A 244 7.46 15.98 17.03
CA MET A 244 6.28 15.25 16.54
C MET A 244 5.49 14.65 17.72
N THR A 245 4.19 14.50 17.53
CA THR A 245 3.26 13.91 18.49
C THR A 245 3.21 12.39 18.31
N PRO A 246 3.70 11.58 19.27
CA PRO A 246 3.36 10.16 19.33
C PRO A 246 1.91 10.01 19.76
N VAL A 247 1.05 9.51 18.88
CA VAL A 247 -0.37 9.27 19.14
C VAL A 247 -0.50 7.86 19.72
N LEU A 248 -0.87 7.76 21.00
CA LEU A 248 -0.92 6.48 21.72
C LEU A 248 -2.35 5.91 21.75
N PRO A 249 -2.54 4.58 21.84
CA PRO A 249 -3.83 4.01 22.19
C PRO A 249 -4.37 4.56 23.51
N GLY A 250 -5.64 4.96 23.53
CA GLY A 250 -6.36 5.28 24.77
C GLY A 250 -7.18 4.09 25.28
N TYR A 251 -7.83 4.26 26.43
CA TYR A 251 -8.72 3.25 27.00
C TYR A 251 -10.19 3.58 26.74
N PHE A 252 -10.92 2.63 26.13
CA PHE A 252 -12.34 2.76 25.78
C PHE A 252 -13.25 1.62 26.28
N GLY A 253 -12.73 0.73 27.14
CA GLY A 253 -13.52 -0.30 27.83
C GLY A 253 -13.16 -1.76 27.51
N THR A 254 -12.12 -2.02 26.71
CA THR A 254 -11.62 -3.37 26.44
C THR A 254 -11.20 -4.07 27.75
N VAL A 255 -11.74 -5.26 28.04
CA VAL A 255 -11.37 -6.06 29.22
C VAL A 255 -11.18 -7.55 28.87
N PRO A 256 -10.39 -8.31 29.66
CA PRO A 256 -10.34 -9.76 29.53
C PRO A 256 -11.66 -10.41 29.99
N ARG A 257 -11.87 -11.67 29.59
CA ARG A 257 -13.04 -12.46 30.00
C ARG A 257 -13.17 -12.56 31.53
N GLY A 258 -14.42 -12.59 32.01
CA GLY A 258 -14.73 -12.75 33.44
C GLY A 258 -14.47 -11.51 34.31
N PHE A 259 -14.28 -10.33 33.71
CA PHE A 259 -13.90 -9.10 34.42
C PHE A 259 -14.90 -8.68 35.51
N ALA A 260 -16.20 -8.82 35.26
CA ALA A 260 -17.23 -8.48 36.25
C ALA A 260 -17.13 -9.36 37.51
N ASP A 261 -16.97 -10.67 37.36
CA ASP A 261 -16.85 -11.61 38.47
C ASP A 261 -15.57 -11.37 39.29
N LYS A 262 -14.43 -11.15 38.62
CA LYS A 262 -13.16 -10.84 39.28
C LYS A 262 -13.24 -9.50 40.03
N SER A 263 -13.83 -8.47 39.40
CA SER A 263 -14.07 -7.17 40.03
C SER A 263 -14.98 -7.28 41.25
N LYS A 264 -16.06 -8.07 41.17
CA LYS A 264 -17.02 -8.25 42.27
C LYS A 264 -16.47 -9.09 43.43
N LYS A 265 -15.53 -9.98 43.15
CA LYS A 265 -14.78 -10.75 44.16
C LYS A 265 -13.69 -9.91 44.85
N ALA A 266 -13.06 -8.98 44.13
CA ALA A 266 -12.07 -8.05 44.68
C ALA A 266 -12.69 -6.87 45.44
N ASP A 267 -13.82 -6.36 44.95
CA ASP A 267 -14.55 -5.22 45.51
C ASP A 267 -16.06 -5.51 45.48
N ALA A 268 -16.63 -5.84 46.63
CA ALA A 268 -18.06 -6.14 46.76
C ALA A 268 -18.96 -4.93 46.39
N SER A 269 -18.43 -3.70 46.43
CA SER A 269 -19.14 -2.49 45.97
C SER A 269 -19.09 -2.30 44.44
N SER A 270 -18.29 -3.09 43.72
CA SER A 270 -18.10 -2.95 42.27
C SER A 270 -19.43 -3.00 41.50
N ASP A 271 -19.57 -2.02 40.60
CA ASP A 271 -20.61 -1.89 39.58
C ASP A 271 -20.13 -2.34 38.19
N ALA A 272 -19.10 -3.19 38.13
CA ALA A 272 -18.49 -3.64 36.88
C ALA A 272 -19.51 -4.36 36.00
N ARG A 273 -19.84 -3.72 34.87
CA ARG A 273 -20.86 -4.18 33.92
C ARG A 273 -20.21 -4.41 32.56
N VAL A 274 -20.20 -5.65 32.10
CA VAL A 274 -19.60 -6.04 30.82
C VAL A 274 -20.66 -6.42 29.79
N ILE A 275 -20.41 -6.05 28.54
CA ILE A 275 -21.23 -6.36 27.37
C ILE A 275 -20.41 -7.30 26.48
N GLY A 276 -20.87 -8.54 26.35
CA GLY A 276 -20.20 -9.55 25.53
C GLY A 276 -20.23 -9.18 24.04
N GLN A 277 -19.05 -8.99 23.45
CA GLN A 277 -18.91 -8.49 22.08
C GLN A 277 -19.15 -9.56 21.01
N GLY A 278 -19.07 -10.85 21.37
CA GLY A 278 -19.24 -11.97 20.44
C GLY A 278 -17.98 -12.23 19.63
N THR A 279 -18.12 -12.43 18.32
CA THR A 279 -17.00 -12.72 17.42
C THR A 279 -16.87 -11.69 16.29
N TRP A 280 -15.66 -11.57 15.74
CA TRP A 280 -15.35 -10.84 14.50
C TRP A 280 -14.54 -11.80 13.62
N VAL A 281 -15.03 -12.05 12.40
CA VAL A 281 -14.48 -13.03 11.42
C VAL A 281 -13.80 -14.25 12.07
N GLY A 282 -14.56 -15.00 12.88
CA GLY A 282 -14.11 -16.26 13.49
C GLY A 282 -13.28 -16.16 14.77
N PHE A 283 -12.85 -14.96 15.18
CA PHE A 283 -12.16 -14.72 16.46
C PHE A 283 -13.10 -14.28 17.56
N ASP A 284 -12.79 -14.67 18.80
CA ASP A 284 -13.41 -14.13 20.00
C ASP A 284 -13.02 -12.67 20.23
N ARG A 285 -13.99 -11.76 20.30
CA ARG A 285 -13.76 -10.36 20.70
C ARG A 285 -13.58 -10.27 22.23
N PRO A 286 -12.71 -9.38 22.75
CA PRO A 286 -12.71 -9.02 24.17
C PRO A 286 -14.07 -8.47 24.61
N ASP A 287 -14.42 -8.64 25.88
CA ASP A 287 -15.62 -8.03 26.45
C ASP A 287 -15.48 -6.50 26.56
N TRP A 288 -16.61 -5.78 26.63
CA TRP A 288 -16.64 -4.32 26.74
C TRP A 288 -17.22 -3.85 28.08
N LEU A 289 -16.44 -3.13 28.88
CA LEU A 289 -16.83 -2.55 30.16
C LEU A 289 -17.59 -1.23 29.96
N ASP A 290 -18.85 -1.18 30.41
CA ASP A 290 -19.78 -0.05 30.26
C ASP A 290 -19.18 1.28 30.75
N PRO A 291 -18.88 2.25 29.87
CA PRO A 291 -18.13 3.45 30.26
C PRO A 291 -18.85 4.42 31.22
N ARG A 292 -20.13 4.15 31.54
CA ARG A 292 -20.91 4.91 32.54
C ARG A 292 -20.55 4.51 33.97
N THR A 293 -20.00 3.31 34.18
CA THR A 293 -19.73 2.73 35.51
C THR A 293 -18.58 3.41 36.26
N SER A 294 -18.60 3.33 37.60
CA SER A 294 -17.47 3.68 38.45
C SER A 294 -16.28 2.76 38.22
N SER A 295 -16.55 1.48 37.95
CA SER A 295 -15.54 0.47 37.64
C SER A 295 -14.79 0.79 36.35
N TYR A 296 -15.47 1.28 35.30
CA TYR A 296 -14.79 1.84 34.11
C TYR A 296 -13.84 2.97 34.48
N ARG A 297 -14.27 3.94 35.30
CA ARG A 297 -13.42 5.06 35.73
C ARG A 297 -12.20 4.59 36.53
N LYS A 298 -12.35 3.57 37.39
CA LYS A 298 -11.23 2.91 38.11
C LYS A 298 -10.22 2.30 37.12
N VAL A 299 -10.68 1.51 36.14
CA VAL A 299 -9.80 0.84 35.15
C VAL A 299 -9.12 1.86 34.22
N ALA A 300 -9.86 2.86 33.72
CA ALA A 300 -9.31 3.89 32.85
C ALA A 300 -8.21 4.69 33.54
N ALA A 301 -8.40 5.06 34.82
CA ALA A 301 -7.37 5.72 35.61
C ALA A 301 -6.11 4.84 35.77
N ALA A 302 -6.28 3.54 36.08
CA ALA A 302 -5.18 2.60 36.19
C ALA A 302 -4.42 2.39 34.85
N PHE A 303 -5.13 2.34 33.73
CA PHE A 303 -4.54 2.28 32.38
C PHE A 303 -3.70 3.52 32.08
N TYR A 304 -4.28 4.72 32.23
CA TYR A 304 -3.57 5.96 31.93
C TYR A 304 -2.42 6.23 32.93
N GLN A 305 -2.47 5.70 34.15
CA GLN A 305 -1.32 5.71 35.06
C GLN A 305 -0.23 4.74 34.58
N ALA A 306 -0.57 3.48 34.29
CA ALA A 306 0.40 2.50 33.77
C ALA A 306 1.08 2.96 32.46
N GLN A 307 0.36 3.70 31.62
CA GLN A 307 0.88 4.32 30.40
C GLN A 307 1.81 5.52 30.71
N HIS A 308 1.47 6.35 31.71
CA HIS A 308 2.34 7.42 32.20
C HIS A 308 3.67 6.86 32.71
N ASP A 309 3.62 5.87 33.60
CA ASP A 309 4.78 5.26 34.25
C ASP A 309 5.71 4.53 33.26
N LEU A 310 5.18 4.15 32.09
CA LEU A 310 5.93 3.52 31.01
C LEU A 310 6.50 4.52 30.00
N PHE A 311 5.72 5.50 29.54
CA PHE A 311 6.02 6.28 28.33
C PHE A 311 5.87 7.80 28.48
N GLY A 312 5.40 8.27 29.64
CA GLY A 312 4.95 9.64 29.86
C GLY A 312 3.76 10.00 28.96
N ASP A 313 3.49 11.30 28.85
CA ASP A 313 2.25 11.78 28.25
C ASP A 313 2.39 12.24 26.80
N THR A 314 1.25 12.39 26.14
CA THR A 314 1.10 12.97 24.81
C THR A 314 -0.17 13.82 24.75
N SER A 315 -0.36 14.59 23.67
CA SER A 315 -1.52 15.44 23.44
C SER A 315 -2.67 14.73 22.69
N MET A 316 -2.43 13.54 22.14
CA MET A 316 -3.37 12.86 21.24
C MET A 316 -3.45 11.36 21.54
N TYR A 317 -4.67 10.84 21.70
CA TYR A 317 -4.94 9.45 22.03
C TYR A 317 -5.98 8.85 21.08
N LYS A 318 -5.71 7.66 20.54
CA LYS A 318 -6.56 7.02 19.53
C LYS A 318 -7.38 5.88 20.13
N MET A 319 -8.68 5.86 19.86
CA MET A 319 -9.65 4.90 20.43
C MET A 319 -10.86 4.78 19.50
N ASP A 320 -11.28 3.56 19.14
CA ASP A 320 -12.35 3.35 18.17
C ASP A 320 -13.39 2.35 18.70
N LEU A 321 -14.43 2.87 19.36
CA LEU A 321 -15.52 2.06 19.93
C LEU A 321 -16.31 1.37 18.81
N LEU A 322 -16.60 0.07 18.99
CA LEU A 322 -17.43 -0.71 18.07
C LEU A 322 -16.85 -0.77 16.64
N HIS A 323 -15.53 -0.70 16.53
CA HIS A 323 -14.80 -0.92 15.28
C HIS A 323 -15.16 -2.29 14.68
N GLU A 324 -15.59 -2.29 13.42
CA GLU A 324 -16.09 -3.46 12.68
C GLU A 324 -17.07 -4.36 13.46
N GLY A 325 -17.97 -3.73 14.21
CA GLY A 325 -19.07 -4.41 14.89
C GLY A 325 -18.91 -4.41 16.41
N GLY A 326 -18.88 -5.59 17.01
CA GLY A 326 -19.18 -5.71 18.44
C GLY A 326 -20.64 -5.35 18.73
N LYS A 327 -20.95 -5.00 19.98
CA LYS A 327 -22.32 -4.73 20.46
C LYS A 327 -22.31 -3.67 21.56
N SER A 328 -23.13 -2.63 21.41
CA SER A 328 -23.45 -1.70 22.51
C SER A 328 -24.32 -2.34 23.60
N GLY A 329 -25.08 -3.38 23.25
CA GLY A 329 -26.20 -3.83 24.08
C GLY A 329 -27.20 -2.69 24.27
N ASP A 330 -27.64 -2.49 25.52
CA ASP A 330 -28.50 -1.39 25.96
C ASP A 330 -27.74 -0.10 26.34
N VAL A 331 -26.41 -0.06 26.15
CA VAL A 331 -25.62 1.14 26.45
C VAL A 331 -25.84 2.19 25.36
N PRO A 332 -26.34 3.40 25.68
CA PRO A 332 -26.44 4.47 24.69
C PRO A 332 -25.03 4.90 24.29
N VAL A 333 -24.68 4.75 23.00
CA VAL A 333 -23.31 4.99 22.50
C VAL A 333 -22.83 6.42 22.79
N GLY A 334 -23.73 7.41 22.82
CA GLY A 334 -23.39 8.79 23.22
C GLY A 334 -23.06 8.96 24.71
N ASP A 335 -23.69 8.19 25.60
CA ASP A 335 -23.33 8.19 27.02
C ASP A 335 -22.01 7.46 27.27
N ALA A 336 -21.78 6.37 26.53
CA ALA A 336 -20.48 5.70 26.51
C ALA A 336 -19.37 6.65 26.03
N ALA A 337 -19.58 7.37 24.92
CA ALA A 337 -18.65 8.37 24.41
C ALA A 337 -18.36 9.49 25.42
N ARG A 338 -19.38 9.99 26.12
CA ARG A 338 -19.21 10.93 27.25
C ARG A 338 -18.36 10.32 28.37
N GLY A 339 -18.59 9.05 28.74
CA GLY A 339 -17.78 8.33 29.74
C GLY A 339 -16.31 8.19 29.34
N VAL A 340 -16.05 7.79 28.09
CA VAL A 340 -14.70 7.65 27.53
C VAL A 340 -13.97 8.99 27.48
N MET A 341 -14.60 10.04 26.93
CA MET A 341 -14.00 11.38 26.90
C MET A 341 -13.77 11.94 28.31
N THR A 342 -14.70 11.73 29.25
CA THR A 342 -14.54 12.19 30.65
C THR A 342 -13.33 11.53 31.31
N ALA A 343 -13.14 10.21 31.11
CA ALA A 343 -11.98 9.50 31.62
C ALA A 343 -10.67 9.99 30.97
N LEU A 344 -10.67 10.21 29.64
CA LEU A 344 -9.51 10.79 28.94
C LEU A 344 -9.17 12.18 29.50
N GLN A 345 -10.12 13.12 29.59
CA GLN A 345 -9.84 14.49 30.07
C GLN A 345 -9.48 14.52 31.56
N THR A 346 -9.99 13.58 32.37
CA THR A 346 -9.60 13.46 33.78
C THR A 346 -8.15 12.98 33.93
N ALA A 347 -7.74 12.01 33.12
CA ALA A 347 -6.36 11.50 33.15
C ALA A 347 -5.37 12.41 32.40
N ARG A 348 -5.83 13.11 31.35
CA ARG A 348 -5.05 13.92 30.41
C ARG A 348 -5.82 15.20 30.01
N PRO A 349 -5.85 16.23 30.89
CA PRO A 349 -6.56 17.47 30.62
C PRO A 349 -6.09 18.14 29.32
N GLY A 350 -7.03 18.40 28.42
CA GLY A 350 -6.79 19.08 27.14
C GLY A 350 -6.42 18.16 25.97
N ALA A 351 -6.25 16.85 26.19
CA ALA A 351 -5.92 15.89 25.13
C ALA A 351 -6.99 15.80 24.04
N THR A 352 -6.59 15.40 22.84
CA THR A 352 -7.48 15.13 21.70
C THR A 352 -7.70 13.62 21.56
N TRP A 353 -8.96 13.22 21.38
CA TRP A 353 -9.34 11.86 21.01
C TRP A 353 -9.36 11.75 19.47
N VAL A 354 -8.49 10.91 18.93
CA VAL A 354 -8.40 10.56 17.50
C VAL A 354 -9.31 9.37 17.17
N LEU A 355 -10.08 9.49 16.09
CA LEU A 355 -11.04 8.47 15.59
C LEU A 355 -10.73 8.10 14.14
N LEU A 356 -10.81 6.82 13.78
CA LEU A 356 -10.64 6.34 12.41
C LEU A 356 -11.93 6.51 11.60
N GLY A 357 -11.88 7.24 10.48
CA GLY A 357 -12.94 7.26 9.49
C GLY A 357 -12.94 5.97 8.65
N TRP A 358 -13.64 4.94 9.10
CA TRP A 358 -13.73 3.62 8.44
C TRP A 358 -15.13 3.03 8.53
N GLN A 359 -15.68 2.57 7.40
CA GLN A 359 -17.06 2.11 7.26
C GLN A 359 -18.08 3.07 7.91
N ASN A 360 -18.66 2.68 9.05
CA ASN A 360 -19.64 3.46 9.82
C ASN A 360 -19.01 4.15 11.06
N ASN A 361 -17.70 4.01 11.28
CA ASN A 361 -16.95 4.60 12.37
C ASN A 361 -16.35 5.97 11.95
N PRO A 362 -16.32 6.98 12.85
CA PRO A 362 -17.06 7.04 14.11
C PRO A 362 -18.59 7.12 13.88
N PRO A 363 -19.40 6.31 14.57
CA PRO A 363 -20.85 6.43 14.47
C PRO A 363 -21.31 7.78 15.02
N ARG A 364 -22.32 8.38 14.39
CA ARG A 364 -22.78 9.75 14.67
C ARG A 364 -23.09 10.02 16.15
N ALA A 365 -23.55 9.01 16.88
CA ALA A 365 -23.81 9.07 18.31
C ALA A 365 -22.58 9.38 19.19
N ILE A 366 -21.35 9.12 18.73
CA ILE A 366 -20.11 9.57 19.41
C ILE A 366 -19.90 11.06 19.13
N VAL A 367 -19.94 11.43 17.85
CA VAL A 367 -19.59 12.76 17.34
C VAL A 367 -20.53 13.86 17.82
N ASP A 368 -21.82 13.55 17.99
CA ASP A 368 -22.82 14.50 18.50
C ASP A 368 -22.91 14.55 20.03
N ALA A 369 -22.25 13.62 20.74
CA ALA A 369 -22.35 13.51 22.21
C ALA A 369 -21.19 14.15 22.98
N VAL A 370 -20.12 14.55 22.28
CA VAL A 370 -18.82 14.93 22.82
C VAL A 370 -18.38 16.31 22.29
N ASP A 371 -17.56 17.04 23.04
CA ASP A 371 -16.96 18.29 22.57
C ASP A 371 -16.07 18.05 21.35
N LYS A 372 -16.50 18.59 20.21
CA LYS A 372 -15.82 18.50 18.91
C LYS A 372 -14.43 19.15 18.92
N SER A 373 -14.17 20.10 19.82
CA SER A 373 -12.82 20.70 20.00
C SER A 373 -11.81 19.71 20.59
N LYS A 374 -12.27 18.56 21.08
CA LYS A 374 -11.48 17.44 21.60
C LYS A 374 -11.51 16.19 20.72
N LEU A 375 -12.15 16.25 19.55
CA LEU A 375 -12.20 15.15 18.59
C LEU A 375 -11.39 15.49 17.34
N PHE A 376 -10.75 14.48 16.75
CA PHE A 376 -10.10 14.59 15.44
C PHE A 376 -10.30 13.29 14.64
N VAL A 377 -10.92 13.37 13.47
CA VAL A 377 -11.19 12.18 12.63
C VAL A 377 -10.14 12.04 11.53
N VAL A 378 -9.52 10.87 11.40
CA VAL A 378 -8.57 10.56 10.32
C VAL A 378 -9.29 9.75 9.23
N ASP A 379 -9.63 10.39 8.11
CA ASP A 379 -10.58 9.86 7.13
C ASP A 379 -9.95 8.85 6.15
N GLY A 380 -9.84 7.59 6.54
CA GLY A 380 -9.35 6.50 5.68
C GLY A 380 -10.14 6.28 4.37
N LEU A 381 -11.27 6.98 4.19
CA LEU A 381 -12.19 6.83 3.06
C LEU A 381 -12.26 8.08 2.14
N SER A 382 -11.38 9.09 2.27
CA SER A 382 -11.51 10.34 1.48
C SER A 382 -11.39 10.12 -0.04
N ASP A 383 -10.82 9.00 -0.48
CA ASP A 383 -10.57 8.66 -1.88
C ASP A 383 -11.37 7.45 -2.41
N ARG A 384 -12.02 6.68 -1.53
CA ARG A 384 -12.68 5.41 -1.88
C ARG A 384 -13.97 5.57 -2.67
N TYR A 385 -14.77 6.60 -2.37
CA TYR A 385 -16.14 6.76 -2.86
C TYR A 385 -16.39 8.08 -3.62
N GLY A 386 -17.15 8.01 -4.71
CA GLY A 386 -17.39 9.13 -5.64
C GLY A 386 -18.13 10.34 -5.06
N GLN A 387 -19.02 10.16 -4.08
CA GLN A 387 -19.71 11.24 -3.38
C GLN A 387 -19.62 11.05 -1.86
N ARG A 388 -19.02 12.02 -1.16
CA ARG A 388 -18.98 12.15 0.31
C ARG A 388 -18.88 13.63 0.68
N ASP A 389 -19.43 13.98 1.85
CA ASP A 389 -19.27 15.31 2.47
C ASP A 389 -18.92 15.13 3.97
N PRO A 390 -17.63 15.04 4.33
CA PRO A 390 -17.24 14.69 5.70
C PRO A 390 -17.60 15.76 6.74
N ASP A 391 -17.64 17.05 6.32
CA ASP A 391 -18.12 18.15 7.17
C ASP A 391 -19.53 17.83 7.70
N SER A 392 -20.45 17.43 6.80
CA SER A 392 -21.80 17.00 7.16
C SER A 392 -21.81 15.67 7.91
N GLN A 393 -21.04 14.67 7.48
CA GLN A 393 -20.94 13.35 8.11
C GLN A 393 -20.55 13.44 9.60
N TRP A 394 -19.63 14.34 9.93
CA TRP A 394 -19.07 14.50 11.29
C TRP A 394 -19.43 15.84 11.95
N ASN A 395 -20.51 16.50 11.51
CA ASN A 395 -21.07 17.67 12.19
C ASN A 395 -20.07 18.83 12.38
N ASN A 396 -19.21 19.08 11.40
CA ASN A 396 -18.10 20.04 11.43
C ASN A 396 -17.07 19.77 12.56
N THR A 397 -16.88 18.51 12.94
CA THR A 397 -15.77 18.07 13.80
C THR A 397 -14.46 18.10 12.99
N PRO A 398 -13.33 18.54 13.58
CA PRO A 398 -12.04 18.55 12.88
C PRO A 398 -11.67 17.19 12.29
N TYR A 399 -11.20 17.18 11.05
CA TYR A 399 -10.76 15.94 10.38
C TYR A 399 -9.58 16.14 9.43
N ALA A 400 -8.89 15.05 9.14
CA ALA A 400 -7.88 14.95 8.10
C ALA A 400 -8.42 14.23 6.87
N PHE A 401 -8.09 14.74 5.67
CA PHE A 401 -8.25 14.01 4.42
C PHE A 401 -7.30 12.81 4.42
N GLY A 402 -7.80 11.59 4.24
CA GLY A 402 -7.00 10.37 4.37
C GLY A 402 -7.04 9.44 3.16
N THR A 403 -6.17 8.43 3.20
CA THR A 403 -6.17 7.32 2.24
C THR A 403 -5.73 6.02 2.90
N ILE A 404 -6.46 4.95 2.64
CA ILE A 404 -6.03 3.57 2.83
C ILE A 404 -5.86 2.97 1.41
N TYR A 405 -4.77 3.29 0.72
CA TYR A 405 -4.51 2.78 -0.64
C TYR A 405 -3.98 1.33 -0.64
N ASN A 406 -3.65 0.79 0.53
CA ASN A 406 -3.07 -0.54 0.71
C ASN A 406 -3.76 -1.24 1.89
N PHE A 407 -4.19 -2.48 1.67
CA PHE A 407 -4.77 -3.38 2.67
C PHE A 407 -3.88 -4.62 2.81
N GLY A 408 -3.82 -5.22 3.99
CA GLY A 408 -3.02 -6.43 4.26
C GLY A 408 -1.49 -6.27 4.11
N GLY A 409 -0.99 -5.08 3.78
CA GLY A 409 0.39 -4.91 3.29
C GLY A 409 0.62 -5.53 1.90
N HIS A 410 -0.42 -5.67 1.07
CA HIS A 410 -0.31 -6.28 -0.28
C HIS A 410 0.83 -5.65 -1.08
N THR A 411 1.57 -6.48 -1.81
CA THR A 411 2.64 -6.03 -2.72
C THR A 411 2.08 -5.48 -4.05
N THR A 412 0.92 -4.82 -4.07
CA THR A 412 0.29 -4.33 -5.30
C THR A 412 0.68 -2.89 -5.63
N ILE A 413 0.83 -2.55 -6.92
CA ILE A 413 1.02 -1.16 -7.35
C ILE A 413 -0.34 -0.54 -7.68
N GLY A 414 -0.66 0.56 -6.99
CA GLY A 414 -1.66 1.55 -7.38
C GLY A 414 -2.17 2.39 -6.20
N ALA A 415 -2.65 3.59 -6.51
CA ALA A 415 -3.42 4.44 -5.58
C ALA A 415 -4.36 5.40 -6.34
N ASN A 416 -5.41 5.90 -5.68
CA ASN A 416 -6.40 6.81 -6.27
C ASN A 416 -5.89 8.28 -6.40
N THR A 417 -4.66 8.51 -6.87
CA THR A 417 -3.96 9.82 -6.73
C THR A 417 -4.68 10.99 -7.41
N GLY A 418 -5.37 10.72 -8.53
CA GLY A 418 -6.20 11.71 -9.22
C GLY A 418 -7.24 12.32 -8.29
N VAL A 419 -7.92 11.46 -7.51
CA VAL A 419 -8.92 11.85 -6.52
C VAL A 419 -8.31 12.77 -5.46
N TRP A 420 -7.11 12.45 -4.96
CA TRP A 420 -6.44 13.28 -3.94
C TRP A 420 -6.14 14.68 -4.45
N THR A 421 -5.45 14.78 -5.59
CA THR A 421 -5.01 16.07 -6.14
C THR A 421 -6.17 16.98 -6.57
N GLN A 422 -7.35 16.42 -6.85
CA GLN A 422 -8.58 17.15 -7.13
C GLN A 422 -9.36 17.51 -5.84
N ARG A 423 -9.61 16.52 -4.97
CA ARG A 423 -10.57 16.62 -3.86
C ARG A 423 -10.00 17.29 -2.61
N PHE A 424 -8.72 17.06 -2.28
CA PHE A 424 -8.08 17.71 -1.13
C PHE A 424 -8.16 19.24 -1.18
N PRO A 425 -7.73 19.94 -2.27
CA PRO A 425 -7.85 21.39 -2.33
C PRO A 425 -9.32 21.84 -2.32
N GLN A 426 -10.22 21.14 -3.02
CA GLN A 426 -11.65 21.46 -3.04
C GLN A 426 -12.29 21.44 -1.64
N TRP A 427 -12.02 20.39 -0.85
CA TRP A 427 -12.51 20.30 0.53
C TRP A 427 -11.83 21.33 1.43
N ARG A 428 -10.50 21.48 1.37
CA ARG A 428 -9.74 22.44 2.18
C ARG A 428 -10.15 23.89 1.96
N THR A 429 -10.57 24.27 0.75
CA THR A 429 -11.02 25.64 0.43
C THR A 429 -12.54 25.81 0.40
N LYS A 430 -13.31 24.78 0.76
CA LYS A 430 -14.77 24.90 0.93
C LYS A 430 -15.09 25.81 2.12
N GLN A 431 -15.98 26.77 1.91
CA GLN A 431 -16.39 27.70 2.97
C GLN A 431 -16.96 26.92 4.18
N GLY A 432 -16.37 27.12 5.36
CA GLY A 432 -16.79 26.47 6.59
C GLY A 432 -16.36 25.02 6.76
N SER A 433 -15.43 24.51 5.95
CA SER A 433 -14.92 23.14 6.15
C SER A 433 -14.19 22.96 7.47
N ALA A 434 -14.35 21.77 8.06
CA ALA A 434 -13.61 21.32 9.25
C ALA A 434 -12.34 20.52 8.91
N LEU A 435 -11.89 20.53 7.64
CA LEU A 435 -10.64 19.89 7.23
C LEU A 435 -9.43 20.63 7.82
N THR A 436 -8.75 19.98 8.78
CA THR A 436 -7.56 20.49 9.48
C THR A 436 -6.31 19.64 9.25
N GLY A 437 -6.34 18.61 8.40
CA GLY A 437 -5.17 17.77 8.18
C GLY A 437 -5.14 16.89 6.93
N ILE A 438 -4.05 16.13 6.82
CA ILE A 438 -3.94 14.92 6.00
C ILE A 438 -3.62 13.70 6.88
N ALA A 439 -4.06 12.51 6.47
CA ALA A 439 -3.87 11.25 7.19
C ALA A 439 -3.42 10.11 6.27
N TYR A 440 -2.15 9.74 6.37
CA TYR A 440 -1.56 8.67 5.57
C TYR A 440 -1.74 7.32 6.29
N LEU A 441 -2.73 6.54 5.86
CA LEU A 441 -3.24 5.37 6.59
C LEU A 441 -3.18 4.04 5.80
N PRO A 442 -2.12 3.69 5.05
CA PRO A 442 -2.02 2.33 4.51
C PRO A 442 -2.02 1.32 5.66
N GLU A 443 -2.69 0.18 5.48
CA GLU A 443 -2.57 -0.93 6.43
C GLU A 443 -1.17 -1.53 6.43
N GLY A 444 -0.39 -1.35 5.36
CA GLY A 444 1.05 -1.58 5.37
C GLY A 444 1.82 -0.53 4.57
N THR A 445 2.65 0.26 5.25
CA THR A 445 3.73 1.04 4.63
C THR A 445 4.82 0.17 3.98
N GLY A 446 5.58 0.74 3.05
CA GLY A 446 6.70 0.08 2.38
C GLY A 446 6.49 -0.24 0.90
N THR A 447 5.31 0.09 0.34
CA THR A 447 4.98 -0.02 -1.09
C THR A 447 4.55 1.33 -1.66
N ASN A 448 4.53 1.46 -3.00
CA ASN A 448 4.01 2.63 -3.71
C ASN A 448 4.67 3.97 -3.31
N PRO A 449 5.98 4.16 -3.57
CA PRO A 449 6.71 5.35 -3.11
C PRO A 449 6.15 6.68 -3.64
N ALA A 450 5.57 6.68 -4.85
CA ALA A 450 4.91 7.84 -5.43
C ALA A 450 3.60 8.21 -4.71
N ALA A 451 2.88 7.21 -4.17
CA ALA A 451 1.67 7.42 -3.39
C ALA A 451 1.99 8.10 -2.06
N PHE A 452 2.94 7.56 -1.30
CA PHE A 452 3.43 8.16 -0.05
C PHE A 452 3.79 9.63 -0.24
N GLU A 453 4.60 9.90 -1.26
CA GLU A 453 5.14 11.23 -1.45
C GLU A 453 4.09 12.23 -1.96
N LEU A 454 3.35 11.91 -3.02
CA LEU A 454 2.34 12.81 -3.56
C LEU A 454 1.29 13.16 -2.50
N PHE A 455 0.93 12.20 -1.64
CA PHE A 455 -0.01 12.40 -0.55
C PHE A 455 0.56 13.30 0.55
N THR A 456 1.78 13.04 1.03
CA THR A 456 2.42 13.88 2.07
C THR A 456 2.71 15.30 1.59
N GLU A 457 2.98 15.49 0.29
CA GLU A 457 3.21 16.79 -0.31
C GLU A 457 1.94 17.66 -0.42
N LEU A 458 0.73 17.08 -0.32
CA LEU A 458 -0.53 17.85 -0.26
C LEU A 458 -0.51 18.89 0.87
N ALA A 459 0.08 18.55 2.02
CA ALA A 459 0.19 19.45 3.16
C ALA A 459 1.10 20.66 2.92
N TRP A 460 1.89 20.68 1.83
CA TRP A 460 2.86 21.74 1.52
C TRP A 460 2.59 22.45 0.18
N ARG A 461 1.48 22.12 -0.50
CA ARG A 461 1.13 22.68 -1.81
C ARG A 461 0.01 23.72 -1.70
N GLN A 462 0.41 24.99 -1.82
CA GLN A 462 -0.50 26.14 -1.81
C GLN A 462 -1.43 26.16 -3.05
N THR A 463 -0.91 25.75 -4.21
CA THR A 463 -1.64 25.61 -5.47
C THR A 463 -1.96 24.14 -5.78
N PRO A 464 -2.98 23.82 -6.59
CA PRO A 464 -3.24 22.45 -7.07
C PRO A 464 -2.03 21.81 -7.76
N ILE A 465 -1.95 20.48 -7.72
CA ILE A 465 -0.83 19.71 -8.30
C ILE A 465 -1.18 19.27 -9.73
N HIS A 466 -0.42 19.75 -10.71
CA HIS A 466 -0.50 19.27 -12.10
C HIS A 466 0.20 17.91 -12.23
N GLN A 467 -0.57 16.81 -12.16
CA GLN A 467 -0.01 15.47 -12.01
C GLN A 467 1.06 15.07 -13.03
N ALA A 468 0.85 15.29 -14.33
CA ALA A 468 1.85 14.92 -15.35
C ALA A 468 3.20 15.61 -15.14
N ALA A 469 3.19 16.90 -14.76
CA ALA A 469 4.42 17.62 -14.43
C ALA A 469 5.05 17.13 -13.11
N TRP A 470 4.23 16.78 -12.11
CA TRP A 470 4.72 16.22 -10.85
C TRP A 470 5.37 14.83 -11.04
N PHE A 471 4.74 13.94 -11.81
CA PHE A 471 5.28 12.61 -12.10
C PHE A 471 6.55 12.65 -12.97
N ALA A 472 6.68 13.62 -13.88
CA ALA A 472 7.92 13.84 -14.62
C ALA A 472 9.08 14.37 -13.74
N ASP A 473 8.80 15.31 -12.81
CA ASP A 473 9.80 15.76 -11.82
C ASP A 473 10.19 14.64 -10.85
N TYR A 474 9.19 13.89 -10.35
CA TYR A 474 9.34 12.70 -9.52
C TYR A 474 10.29 11.69 -10.17
N ALA A 475 10.04 11.29 -11.43
CA ALA A 475 10.88 10.35 -12.15
C ALA A 475 12.36 10.81 -12.21
N SER A 476 12.58 12.09 -12.51
CA SER A 476 13.93 12.67 -12.63
C SER A 476 14.70 12.63 -11.31
N ARG A 477 14.11 13.09 -10.21
CA ARG A 477 14.80 13.06 -8.90
C ARG A 477 14.85 11.66 -8.31
N ARG A 478 13.87 10.79 -8.59
CA ARG A 478 13.84 9.43 -8.09
C ARG A 478 14.98 8.56 -8.61
N TYR A 479 15.47 8.81 -9.83
CA TYR A 479 16.70 8.14 -10.32
C TYR A 479 17.95 9.04 -10.28
N GLY A 480 17.83 10.25 -9.73
CA GLY A 480 18.96 11.18 -9.56
C GLY A 480 19.56 11.68 -10.87
N GLY A 481 18.69 11.99 -11.84
CA GLY A 481 19.03 12.54 -13.15
C GLY A 481 17.80 12.65 -14.06
N PRO A 482 17.70 13.67 -14.94
CA PRO A 482 16.62 13.75 -15.92
C PRO A 482 16.80 12.70 -17.02
N ASP A 483 15.75 11.93 -17.28
CA ASP A 483 15.72 10.87 -18.29
C ASP A 483 14.30 10.79 -18.90
N THR A 484 14.22 10.70 -20.23
CA THR A 484 12.95 10.73 -20.97
C THR A 484 12.18 9.41 -20.86
N ARG A 485 12.88 8.29 -20.73
CA ARG A 485 12.30 6.95 -20.56
C ARG A 485 11.73 6.78 -19.16
N ALA A 486 12.43 7.27 -18.14
CA ALA A 486 11.94 7.37 -16.77
C ALA A 486 10.67 8.22 -16.70
N ALA A 487 10.67 9.40 -17.34
CA ALA A 487 9.49 10.26 -17.41
C ALA A 487 8.30 9.59 -18.12
N THR A 488 8.53 8.88 -19.24
CA THR A 488 7.48 8.15 -19.95
C THR A 488 6.96 6.94 -19.15
N ALA A 489 7.84 6.18 -18.49
CA ALA A 489 7.45 5.09 -17.60
C ALA A 489 6.54 5.58 -16.46
N TRP A 490 6.93 6.67 -15.78
CA TRP A 490 6.14 7.24 -14.70
C TRP A 490 4.86 7.92 -15.17
N ASP A 491 4.80 8.46 -16.39
CA ASP A 491 3.54 8.92 -16.97
C ASP A 491 2.60 7.75 -17.35
N LEU A 492 3.12 6.61 -17.82
CA LEU A 492 2.34 5.40 -18.05
C LEU A 492 1.80 4.80 -16.73
N LEU A 493 2.60 4.80 -15.67
CA LEU A 493 2.15 4.42 -14.31
C LEU A 493 1.10 5.43 -13.78
N ARG A 494 1.30 6.73 -14.01
CA ARG A 494 0.31 7.78 -13.71
C ARG A 494 -1.01 7.55 -14.45
N GLN A 495 -0.98 7.17 -15.73
CA GLN A 495 -2.16 6.87 -16.56
C GLN A 495 -2.82 5.51 -16.27
N THR A 496 -2.28 4.71 -15.34
CA THR A 496 -2.80 3.38 -15.02
C THR A 496 -2.98 3.19 -13.52
N ALA A 497 -1.96 2.68 -12.83
CA ALA A 497 -2.05 2.29 -11.43
C ALA A 497 -2.25 3.48 -10.48
N TYR A 498 -1.74 4.67 -10.83
CA TYR A 498 -1.91 5.87 -9.99
C TYR A 498 -3.09 6.78 -10.42
N SER A 499 -3.86 6.43 -11.46
CA SER A 499 -5.11 7.12 -11.87
C SER A 499 -6.37 6.30 -11.58
N MET A 500 -6.34 5.44 -10.56
CA MET A 500 -7.52 4.65 -10.21
C MET A 500 -8.68 5.55 -9.69
N PRO A 501 -9.94 5.29 -10.08
CA PRO A 501 -11.09 6.12 -9.74
C PRO A 501 -11.62 5.85 -8.32
N ALA A 502 -12.44 6.76 -7.77
CA ALA A 502 -13.16 6.58 -6.51
C ALA A 502 -14.36 5.61 -6.63
N SER A 503 -14.09 4.36 -7.04
CA SER A 503 -15.06 3.35 -7.49
C SER A 503 -15.44 2.33 -6.40
N GLY A 504 -15.51 2.73 -5.14
CA GLY A 504 -15.69 1.83 -3.99
C GLY A 504 -14.41 1.14 -3.53
N TRP A 505 -13.27 1.49 -4.14
CA TRP A 505 -11.94 0.94 -3.90
C TRP A 505 -10.91 2.07 -3.96
N SER A 506 -9.98 2.08 -3.00
CA SER A 506 -8.79 2.95 -2.92
C SER A 506 -7.52 2.20 -3.35
N GLU A 507 -7.56 0.87 -3.22
CA GLU A 507 -6.51 -0.11 -3.41
C GLU A 507 -6.51 -0.75 -4.80
N ALA A 508 -5.36 -1.26 -5.23
CA ALA A 508 -5.22 -2.00 -6.49
C ALA A 508 -5.65 -3.47 -6.34
N GLN A 509 -6.00 -4.13 -7.45
CA GLN A 509 -6.32 -5.56 -7.44
C GLN A 509 -5.11 -6.43 -7.08
N ASP A 510 -5.35 -7.49 -6.32
CA ASP A 510 -4.35 -8.51 -6.03
C ASP A 510 -4.02 -9.43 -7.22
N SER A 511 -3.05 -10.31 -6.98
CA SER A 511 -2.54 -11.30 -7.92
C SER A 511 -3.20 -12.66 -7.70
N LEU A 512 -3.75 -13.26 -8.76
CA LEU A 512 -4.35 -14.60 -8.64
C LEU A 512 -3.29 -15.70 -8.46
N TYR A 513 -2.00 -15.40 -8.64
CA TYR A 513 -0.93 -16.30 -8.20
C TYR A 513 -0.95 -16.50 -6.68
N ALA A 514 -1.32 -15.46 -5.91
CA ALA A 514 -1.43 -15.50 -4.47
C ALA A 514 -2.78 -16.07 -3.95
N ALA A 515 -3.73 -16.37 -4.82
CA ALA A 515 -5.05 -16.87 -4.43
C ALA A 515 -5.03 -18.36 -4.03
N ARG A 516 -5.99 -18.78 -3.19
CA ARG A 516 -6.34 -20.20 -3.04
C ARG A 516 -6.82 -20.76 -4.40
N PRO A 517 -6.24 -21.85 -4.91
CA PRO A 517 -6.51 -22.31 -6.26
C PRO A 517 -7.98 -22.69 -6.52
N ASN A 518 -8.59 -21.99 -7.47
CA ASN A 518 -9.89 -22.28 -8.04
C ASN A 518 -9.92 -21.74 -9.48
N LEU A 519 -10.52 -22.44 -10.43
CA LEU A 519 -10.73 -21.94 -11.80
C LEU A 519 -11.64 -20.69 -11.87
N ASP A 520 -12.40 -20.43 -10.80
CA ASP A 520 -13.28 -19.27 -10.61
C ASP A 520 -12.71 -18.21 -9.64
N ALA A 521 -11.42 -18.29 -9.27
CA ALA A 521 -10.79 -17.29 -8.41
C ALA A 521 -10.73 -15.91 -9.10
N ALA A 522 -11.35 -14.90 -8.49
CA ALA A 522 -11.33 -13.51 -8.95
C ALA A 522 -10.51 -12.56 -8.05
N THR A 523 -10.10 -13.04 -6.88
CA THR A 523 -9.24 -12.37 -5.90
C THR A 523 -8.37 -13.42 -5.19
N ALA A 524 -7.34 -12.96 -4.48
CA ALA A 524 -6.63 -13.73 -3.46
C ALA A 524 -7.21 -13.44 -2.07
N ALA A 525 -7.31 -12.16 -1.70
CA ALA A 525 -7.95 -11.74 -0.45
C ALA A 525 -9.45 -11.51 -0.64
N THR A 526 -10.27 -11.89 0.33
CA THR A 526 -11.75 -11.78 0.27
C THR A 526 -12.26 -10.37 -0.03
N TRP A 527 -11.58 -9.33 0.45
CA TRP A 527 -11.95 -7.92 0.26
C TRP A 527 -10.96 -7.21 -0.65
N SER A 528 -10.93 -7.63 -1.91
CA SER A 528 -10.00 -7.15 -2.94
C SER A 528 -10.75 -6.86 -4.25
N PRO A 529 -10.27 -5.92 -5.10
CA PRO A 529 -10.89 -5.67 -6.40
C PRO A 529 -10.88 -6.92 -7.30
N ALA A 530 -12.06 -7.45 -7.62
CA ALA A 530 -12.23 -8.67 -8.41
C ALA A 530 -11.81 -8.57 -9.90
N SER A 531 -11.41 -7.38 -10.36
CA SER A 531 -10.99 -7.10 -11.74
C SER A 531 -9.84 -6.10 -11.79
N LEU A 532 -9.11 -6.08 -12.91
CA LEU A 532 -8.04 -5.11 -13.16
C LEU A 532 -8.62 -3.68 -13.14
N ARG A 533 -8.11 -2.82 -12.25
CA ARG A 533 -8.54 -1.42 -12.12
C ARG A 533 -7.93 -0.48 -13.17
N TYR A 534 -7.05 -0.99 -14.03
CA TYR A 534 -6.36 -0.27 -15.10
C TYR A 534 -6.07 -1.17 -16.31
N GLN A 535 -5.72 -0.57 -17.45
CA GLN A 535 -5.39 -1.30 -18.68
C GLN A 535 -4.00 -1.96 -18.60
N GLN A 536 -3.98 -3.29 -18.47
CA GLN A 536 -2.74 -4.10 -18.36
C GLN A 536 -1.75 -3.85 -19.51
N ALA A 537 -2.22 -3.72 -20.75
CA ALA A 537 -1.36 -3.48 -21.91
C ALA A 537 -0.73 -2.07 -21.92
N THR A 538 -1.35 -1.09 -21.24
CA THR A 538 -0.77 0.25 -21.03
C THR A 538 0.23 0.21 -19.88
N PHE A 539 -0.09 -0.50 -18.79
CA PHE A 539 0.82 -0.68 -17.65
C PHE A 539 2.12 -1.39 -18.07
N GLY A 540 2.02 -2.46 -18.88
CA GLY A 540 3.18 -3.25 -19.33
C GLY A 540 4.24 -2.42 -20.05
N LYS A 541 3.86 -1.36 -20.77
CA LYS A 541 4.81 -0.45 -21.44
C LYS A 541 5.70 0.32 -20.48
N ALA A 542 5.30 0.51 -19.22
CA ALA A 542 6.17 1.11 -18.22
C ALA A 542 7.42 0.25 -17.94
N LEU A 543 7.31 -1.08 -18.07
CA LEU A 543 8.47 -1.98 -17.98
C LEU A 543 9.43 -1.80 -19.17
N ASP A 544 8.91 -1.69 -20.40
CA ASP A 544 9.73 -1.40 -21.58
C ASP A 544 10.49 -0.08 -21.43
N GLU A 545 9.82 0.97 -20.98
CA GLU A 545 10.43 2.27 -20.76
C GLU A 545 11.45 2.24 -19.60
N LEU A 546 11.17 1.59 -18.47
CA LEU A 546 12.14 1.42 -17.38
C LEU A 546 13.41 0.68 -17.85
N LEU A 547 13.28 -0.40 -18.63
CA LEU A 547 14.40 -1.13 -19.22
C LEU A 547 15.26 -0.28 -20.19
N ASN A 548 14.75 0.87 -20.65
CA ASN A 548 15.44 1.78 -21.56
C ASN A 548 16.02 3.05 -20.89
N VAL A 549 15.79 3.28 -19.58
CA VAL A 549 16.43 4.37 -18.79
C VAL A 549 17.95 4.35 -18.91
N ASP A 550 18.63 5.49 -18.88
CA ASP A 550 20.10 5.59 -18.97
C ASP A 550 20.80 4.65 -17.96
N PRO A 551 21.71 3.75 -18.40
CA PRO A 551 22.53 2.89 -17.55
C PRO A 551 23.18 3.57 -16.33
N ALA A 552 23.56 4.84 -16.43
CA ALA A 552 24.16 5.62 -15.34
C ALA A 552 23.20 5.89 -14.15
N LEU A 553 21.88 5.78 -14.37
CA LEU A 553 20.84 5.94 -13.35
C LEU A 553 20.39 4.60 -12.74
N ARG A 554 20.60 3.49 -13.47
CA ARG A 554 20.16 2.12 -13.08
C ARG A 554 20.81 1.59 -11.79
N GLY A 555 21.92 2.21 -11.36
CA GLY A 555 22.60 1.89 -10.11
C GLY A 555 21.95 2.49 -8.84
N THR A 556 20.87 3.27 -8.96
CA THR A 556 20.14 3.79 -7.79
C THR A 556 19.27 2.73 -7.13
N ASP A 557 19.12 2.82 -5.81
CA ASP A 557 18.28 1.88 -5.04
C ASP A 557 16.80 2.01 -5.43
N ALA A 558 16.35 3.24 -5.65
CA ALA A 558 15.02 3.54 -6.17
C ALA A 558 14.75 2.90 -7.55
N TYR A 559 15.66 3.02 -8.53
CA TYR A 559 15.49 2.36 -9.83
C TYR A 559 15.41 0.83 -9.69
N ARG A 560 16.29 0.25 -8.88
CA ARG A 560 16.32 -1.21 -8.66
C ARG A 560 15.01 -1.72 -8.07
N PHE A 561 14.47 -1.04 -7.05
CA PHE A 561 13.16 -1.37 -6.51
C PHE A 561 12.07 -1.25 -7.57
N ASP A 562 11.97 -0.08 -8.23
CA ASP A 562 10.87 0.21 -9.16
C ASP A 562 10.85 -0.74 -10.36
N LEU A 563 12.03 -1.13 -10.87
CA LEU A 563 12.15 -2.10 -11.96
C LEU A 563 11.64 -3.48 -11.53
N VAL A 564 12.00 -3.94 -10.32
CA VAL A 564 11.52 -5.22 -9.77
C VAL A 564 10.01 -5.18 -9.53
N ASP A 565 9.50 -4.11 -8.92
CA ASP A 565 8.08 -3.98 -8.57
C ASP A 565 7.18 -3.85 -9.82
N VAL A 566 7.60 -3.08 -10.83
CA VAL A 566 6.87 -2.95 -12.10
C VAL A 566 6.96 -4.22 -12.94
N ALA A 567 8.12 -4.90 -12.99
CA ALA A 567 8.24 -6.19 -13.64
C ALA A 567 7.36 -7.26 -12.97
N ARG A 568 7.37 -7.31 -11.62
CA ARG A 568 6.50 -8.15 -10.80
C ARG A 568 5.04 -7.90 -11.19
N GLN A 569 4.55 -6.66 -11.08
CA GLN A 569 3.16 -6.33 -11.39
C GLN A 569 2.77 -6.66 -12.85
N ALA A 570 3.66 -6.39 -13.81
CA ALA A 570 3.40 -6.67 -15.22
C ALA A 570 3.26 -8.18 -15.49
N LEU A 571 4.09 -9.01 -14.84
CA LEU A 571 3.98 -10.47 -14.88
C LEU A 571 2.72 -10.96 -14.14
N THR A 572 2.42 -10.43 -12.97
CA THR A 572 1.39 -10.96 -12.07
C THR A 572 -0.03 -10.58 -12.53
N ASN A 573 -0.18 -9.47 -13.23
CA ASN A 573 -1.37 -9.14 -14.00
C ASN A 573 -1.75 -10.25 -15.01
N THR A 574 -0.80 -11.02 -15.55
CA THR A 574 -1.13 -12.11 -16.50
C THR A 574 -1.90 -13.27 -15.87
N SER A 575 -1.88 -13.44 -14.54
CA SER A 575 -2.71 -14.44 -13.85
C SER A 575 -4.20 -14.24 -14.15
N ARG A 576 -4.65 -12.97 -14.23
CA ARG A 576 -6.03 -12.57 -14.56
C ARG A 576 -6.38 -12.78 -16.05
N THR A 577 -5.39 -12.94 -16.92
CA THR A 577 -5.58 -13.36 -18.33
C THR A 577 -5.55 -14.88 -18.50
N LEU A 578 -4.65 -15.56 -17.78
CA LEU A 578 -4.39 -17.00 -17.93
C LEU A 578 -5.46 -17.86 -17.27
N LEU A 579 -5.96 -17.51 -16.07
CA LEU A 579 -6.90 -18.36 -15.35
C LEU A 579 -8.22 -18.61 -16.13
N PRO A 580 -8.86 -17.61 -16.77
CA PRO A 580 -10.01 -17.85 -17.64
C PRO A 580 -9.68 -18.79 -18.82
N GLN A 581 -8.50 -18.68 -19.41
CA GLN A 581 -8.06 -19.56 -20.51
C GLN A 581 -7.85 -21.00 -20.03
N ILE A 582 -7.25 -21.19 -18.84
CA ILE A 582 -7.09 -22.49 -18.18
C ILE A 582 -8.46 -23.10 -17.87
N LYS A 583 -9.41 -22.30 -17.37
CA LYS A 583 -10.80 -22.72 -17.16
C LYS A 583 -11.45 -23.19 -18.45
N THR A 584 -11.40 -22.40 -19.52
CA THR A 584 -11.95 -22.79 -20.84
C THR A 584 -11.31 -24.06 -21.37
N ALA A 585 -9.99 -24.22 -21.24
CA ALA A 585 -9.29 -25.45 -21.63
C ALA A 585 -9.78 -26.66 -20.81
N TYR A 586 -9.87 -26.54 -19.48
CA TYR A 586 -10.37 -27.61 -18.61
C TYR A 586 -11.82 -27.99 -18.90
N THR A 587 -12.73 -27.01 -18.99
CA THR A 587 -14.16 -27.21 -19.31
C THR A 587 -14.33 -27.90 -20.66
N ASN A 588 -13.55 -27.51 -21.67
CA ASN A 588 -13.57 -28.14 -22.99
C ASN A 588 -12.76 -29.45 -23.06
N ARG A 589 -12.29 -29.98 -21.92
CA ARG A 589 -11.39 -31.15 -21.77
C ARG A 589 -10.17 -31.11 -22.71
N ASP A 590 -9.64 -29.91 -22.98
CA ASP A 590 -8.48 -29.68 -23.84
C ASP A 590 -7.17 -29.99 -23.11
N ARG A 591 -6.78 -31.27 -23.09
CA ARG A 591 -5.56 -31.71 -22.39
C ARG A 591 -4.31 -30.98 -22.88
N THR A 592 -4.18 -30.74 -24.19
CA THR A 592 -3.03 -30.05 -24.79
C THR A 592 -2.98 -28.59 -24.33
N GLN A 593 -4.03 -27.80 -24.60
CA GLN A 593 -4.04 -26.38 -24.25
C GLN A 593 -4.02 -26.15 -22.74
N PHE A 594 -4.68 -27.00 -21.95
CA PHE A 594 -4.59 -26.96 -20.49
C PHE A 594 -3.16 -27.20 -20.01
N THR A 595 -2.46 -28.20 -20.56
CA THR A 595 -1.05 -28.47 -20.21
C THR A 595 -0.16 -27.28 -20.58
N THR A 596 -0.29 -26.72 -21.78
CA THR A 596 0.45 -25.52 -22.19
C THR A 596 0.21 -24.33 -21.25
N LEU A 597 -1.04 -24.03 -20.93
CA LEU A 597 -1.40 -22.87 -20.10
C LEU A 597 -1.02 -23.03 -18.63
N THR A 598 -1.19 -24.23 -18.05
CA THR A 598 -0.76 -24.50 -16.67
C THR A 598 0.75 -24.61 -16.54
N SER A 599 1.46 -25.16 -17.53
CA SER A 599 2.92 -25.10 -17.59
C SER A 599 3.40 -23.65 -17.63
N ARG A 600 2.78 -22.80 -18.45
CA ARG A 600 3.08 -21.36 -18.51
C ARG A 600 2.77 -20.64 -17.19
N TRP A 601 1.68 -21.00 -16.49
CA TRP A 601 1.38 -20.47 -15.15
C TRP A 601 2.52 -20.79 -14.17
N MET A 602 2.97 -22.05 -14.12
CA MET A 602 4.07 -22.45 -13.23
C MET A 602 5.41 -21.83 -13.62
N SER A 603 5.71 -21.68 -14.92
CA SER A 603 6.88 -20.95 -15.42
C SER A 603 6.85 -19.47 -15.03
N ASN A 604 5.70 -18.81 -15.12
CA ASN A 604 5.53 -17.43 -14.65
C ASN A 604 5.78 -17.32 -13.14
N MET A 605 5.23 -18.21 -12.31
CA MET A 605 5.51 -18.21 -10.86
C MET A 605 6.98 -18.49 -10.53
N THR A 606 7.67 -19.28 -11.37
CA THR A 606 9.11 -19.56 -11.22
C THR A 606 9.97 -18.35 -11.60
N LEU A 607 9.57 -17.60 -12.63
CA LEU A 607 10.22 -16.34 -13.01
C LEU A 607 9.95 -15.24 -11.98
N LEU A 608 8.73 -15.19 -11.43
CA LEU A 608 8.31 -14.29 -10.37
C LEU A 608 9.19 -14.46 -9.12
N ASP A 609 9.31 -15.67 -8.58
CA ASP A 609 10.14 -15.91 -7.39
C ASP A 609 11.62 -15.50 -7.62
N LYS A 610 12.17 -15.83 -8.79
CA LYS A 610 13.54 -15.42 -9.17
C LYS A 610 13.71 -13.91 -9.27
N LEU A 611 12.75 -13.20 -9.86
CA LEU A 611 12.77 -11.73 -9.95
C LEU A 611 12.74 -11.11 -8.54
N LEU A 612 11.85 -11.60 -7.68
CA LEU A 612 11.69 -11.15 -6.30
C LEU A 612 12.95 -11.42 -5.46
N ALA A 613 13.72 -12.47 -5.77
CA ALA A 613 14.99 -12.76 -5.11
C ALA A 613 16.08 -11.69 -5.31
N THR A 614 15.91 -10.76 -6.27
CA THR A 614 16.94 -9.76 -6.63
C THR A 614 16.97 -8.49 -5.75
N ASP A 615 16.01 -8.35 -4.83
CA ASP A 615 15.89 -7.19 -3.93
C ASP A 615 15.41 -7.60 -2.53
N SER A 616 16.01 -7.04 -1.48
CA SER A 616 15.79 -7.49 -0.10
C SER A 616 14.38 -7.19 0.43
N ARG A 617 13.66 -6.24 -0.17
CA ARG A 617 12.28 -5.89 0.19
C ARG A 617 11.25 -6.92 -0.30
N PHE A 618 11.69 -7.88 -1.12
CA PHE A 618 10.87 -8.93 -1.70
C PHE A 618 11.28 -10.35 -1.25
N LEU A 619 12.00 -10.46 -0.13
CA LEU A 619 12.42 -11.75 0.44
C LEU A 619 11.57 -12.13 1.66
N LEU A 620 11.17 -13.41 1.77
CA LEU A 620 10.52 -13.94 2.97
C LEU A 620 11.49 -14.08 4.17
N GLY A 621 12.78 -14.32 3.91
CA GLY A 621 13.79 -14.56 4.95
C GLY A 621 13.89 -13.45 6.01
N PRO A 622 14.09 -12.17 5.63
CA PRO A 622 14.23 -11.07 6.58
C PRO A 622 13.00 -10.88 7.48
N TRP A 623 11.79 -11.12 6.98
CA TRP A 623 10.55 -11.08 7.76
C TRP A 623 10.53 -12.13 8.87
N LEU A 624 10.99 -13.35 8.58
CA LEU A 624 11.04 -14.44 9.54
C LEU A 624 12.23 -14.32 10.51
N GLU A 625 13.40 -13.86 10.07
CA GLU A 625 14.51 -13.57 10.99
C GLU A 625 14.19 -12.41 11.93
N ALA A 626 13.46 -11.38 11.46
CA ALA A 626 12.96 -10.31 12.32
C ALA A 626 12.10 -10.89 13.45
N ALA A 627 11.10 -11.72 13.13
CA ALA A 627 10.25 -12.37 14.14
C ALA A 627 11.04 -13.22 15.14
N LYS A 628 12.00 -14.02 14.64
CA LYS A 628 12.84 -14.88 15.49
C LYS A 628 13.80 -14.09 16.39
N SER A 629 14.21 -12.89 15.99
CA SER A 629 15.17 -12.05 16.75
C SER A 629 14.63 -11.50 18.08
N TRP A 630 13.31 -11.53 18.31
CA TRP A 630 12.68 -11.05 19.54
C TRP A 630 12.50 -12.12 20.63
N ALA A 631 12.69 -13.40 20.29
CA ALA A 631 12.45 -14.52 21.20
C ALA A 631 13.64 -14.83 22.11
N GLY A 632 13.39 -15.05 23.40
CA GLY A 632 14.40 -15.48 24.38
C GLY A 632 14.55 -16.99 24.52
N THR A 633 13.69 -17.78 23.86
CA THR A 633 13.70 -19.26 23.90
C THR A 633 13.30 -19.86 22.55
N ASP A 634 13.70 -21.10 22.28
CA ASP A 634 13.30 -21.79 21.03
C ASP A 634 11.77 -21.97 20.89
N THR A 635 11.09 -22.26 22.00
CA THR A 635 9.62 -22.38 22.05
C THR A 635 8.92 -21.07 21.71
N GLU A 636 9.46 -19.93 22.17
CA GLU A 636 8.98 -18.61 21.77
C GLU A 636 9.37 -18.30 20.33
N GLN A 637 10.58 -18.66 19.88
CA GLN A 637 11.03 -18.45 18.52
C GLN A 637 10.11 -19.15 17.51
N ALA A 638 9.73 -20.40 17.77
CA ALA A 638 8.74 -21.13 16.97
C ALA A 638 7.34 -20.48 17.00
N ARG A 639 6.95 -19.85 18.11
CA ARG A 639 5.68 -19.11 18.24
C ARG A 639 5.68 -17.81 17.42
N LEU A 640 6.73 -17.00 17.50
CA LEU A 640 6.85 -15.75 16.75
C LEU A 640 7.06 -16.02 15.25
N GLU A 641 7.76 -17.10 14.90
CA GLU A 641 7.87 -17.55 13.50
C GLU A 641 6.51 -18.02 12.95
N TYR A 642 5.73 -18.79 13.71
CA TYR A 642 4.37 -19.18 13.32
C TYR A 642 3.42 -17.97 13.25
N ASP A 643 3.53 -17.00 14.16
CA ASP A 643 2.79 -15.72 14.11
C ASP A 643 3.08 -14.95 12.81
N ALA A 644 4.37 -14.77 12.49
CA ALA A 644 4.81 -14.08 11.28
C ALA A 644 4.45 -14.83 9.98
N ARG A 645 4.44 -16.18 9.98
CA ARG A 645 4.01 -17.00 8.83
C ARG A 645 2.49 -17.01 8.66
N SER A 646 1.74 -17.22 9.73
CA SER A 646 0.28 -17.31 9.69
C SER A 646 -0.35 -15.99 9.25
N LEU A 647 0.10 -14.85 9.79
CA LEU A 647 -0.43 -13.52 9.46
C LEU A 647 -0.50 -13.26 7.94
N ILE A 648 0.54 -13.63 7.18
CA ILE A 648 0.64 -13.43 5.72
C ILE A 648 0.07 -14.60 4.88
N THR A 649 -0.49 -15.64 5.51
CA THR A 649 -1.05 -16.83 4.85
C THR A 649 -2.45 -17.19 5.34
N THR A 650 -2.60 -18.01 6.39
CA THR A 650 -3.92 -18.39 6.93
C THR A 650 -4.62 -17.27 7.70
N TRP A 651 -3.88 -16.21 8.05
CA TRP A 651 -4.15 -15.19 9.06
C TRP A 651 -4.26 -15.75 10.48
N GLY A 652 -5.02 -16.83 10.71
CA GLY A 652 -4.99 -17.51 11.99
C GLY A 652 -5.58 -18.92 12.01
N PRO A 653 -6.42 -19.28 12.99
CA PRO A 653 -7.02 -20.61 13.07
C PRO A 653 -8.13 -20.77 12.02
N ARG A 654 -8.59 -22.00 11.77
CA ARG A 654 -9.58 -22.29 10.71
C ARG A 654 -10.82 -21.39 10.75
N ALA A 655 -11.36 -21.13 11.94
CA ALA A 655 -12.53 -20.25 12.10
C ALA A 655 -12.29 -18.84 11.53
N GLY A 656 -11.08 -18.28 11.65
CA GLY A 656 -10.72 -17.01 11.03
C GLY A 656 -10.35 -17.16 9.55
N SER A 657 -9.58 -18.20 9.23
CA SER A 657 -9.06 -18.43 7.88
C SER A 657 -10.16 -18.76 6.86
N ASP A 658 -11.02 -19.74 7.18
CA ASP A 658 -12.04 -20.28 6.28
C ASP A 658 -13.40 -19.58 6.50
N ASP A 659 -13.97 -19.66 7.70
CA ASP A 659 -15.31 -19.14 7.99
C ASP A 659 -15.33 -17.60 8.03
N GLY A 660 -14.32 -17.01 8.67
CA GLY A 660 -14.02 -15.59 8.68
C GLY A 660 -13.39 -15.08 7.38
N ARG A 661 -12.95 -15.99 6.50
CA ARG A 661 -12.40 -15.71 5.16
C ARG A 661 -11.15 -14.82 5.14
N LEU A 662 -10.33 -14.86 6.19
CA LEU A 662 -9.08 -14.10 6.29
C LEU A 662 -7.88 -14.78 5.57
N HIS A 663 -8.04 -15.98 5.02
CA HIS A 663 -6.99 -16.60 4.20
C HIS A 663 -6.51 -15.67 3.07
N ASP A 664 -5.19 -15.63 2.87
CA ASP A 664 -4.48 -14.74 1.94
C ASP A 664 -4.79 -13.23 2.11
N TYR A 665 -5.44 -12.79 3.21
CA TYR A 665 -5.79 -11.39 3.42
C TYR A 665 -4.56 -10.47 3.37
N ALA A 666 -3.43 -10.91 3.92
CA ALA A 666 -2.18 -10.16 3.96
C ALA A 666 -1.10 -10.71 3.00
N ASN A 667 -1.53 -11.30 1.87
CA ASN A 667 -0.65 -11.94 0.88
C ASN A 667 0.50 -11.05 0.41
N ARG A 668 1.65 -11.67 0.14
CA ARG A 668 2.90 -11.00 -0.29
C ARG A 668 3.52 -11.72 -1.46
N GLU A 669 3.77 -11.02 -2.56
CA GLU A 669 4.63 -11.57 -3.61
C GLU A 669 6.10 -11.43 -3.17
N TRP A 670 6.56 -12.39 -2.38
CA TRP A 670 7.93 -12.52 -1.88
C TRP A 670 8.59 -13.82 -2.35
N SER A 671 9.88 -13.78 -2.68
CA SER A 671 10.68 -14.99 -2.94
C SER A 671 10.73 -15.88 -1.69
N GLY A 672 10.65 -17.18 -1.91
CA GLY A 672 10.37 -18.17 -0.87
C GLY A 672 8.87 -18.38 -0.67
N LEU A 673 8.07 -17.33 -0.51
CA LEU A 673 6.61 -17.48 -0.36
C LEU A 673 5.94 -17.87 -1.70
N VAL A 674 6.39 -17.28 -2.81
CA VAL A 674 5.90 -17.62 -4.17
C VAL A 674 6.22 -19.07 -4.53
N SER A 675 7.46 -19.52 -4.35
CA SER A 675 7.88 -20.89 -4.68
C SER A 675 7.42 -21.95 -3.66
N ASP A 676 7.52 -21.68 -2.36
CA ASP A 676 7.33 -22.70 -1.32
C ASP A 676 5.87 -22.84 -0.83
N PHE A 677 5.05 -21.80 -1.00
CA PHE A 677 3.63 -21.78 -0.62
C PHE A 677 2.72 -21.68 -1.85
N TYR A 678 2.68 -20.53 -2.53
CA TYR A 678 1.69 -20.26 -3.58
C TYR A 678 1.81 -21.23 -4.78
N ALA A 679 3.03 -21.47 -5.28
CA ALA A 679 3.26 -22.37 -6.41
C ALA A 679 2.92 -23.83 -6.08
N LYS A 680 3.15 -24.28 -4.84
CA LYS A 680 2.75 -25.64 -4.40
C LYS A 680 1.24 -25.80 -4.43
N ARG A 681 0.47 -24.83 -3.92
CA ARG A 681 -1.01 -24.86 -3.98
C ARG A 681 -1.48 -24.98 -5.44
N TRP A 682 -1.03 -24.08 -6.32
CA TRP A 682 -1.44 -24.09 -7.73
C TRP A 682 -1.04 -25.38 -8.47
N LYS A 683 0.16 -25.92 -8.21
CA LYS A 683 0.56 -27.22 -8.78
C LYS A 683 -0.35 -28.35 -8.33
N GLN A 684 -0.62 -28.47 -7.02
CA GLN A 684 -1.47 -29.52 -6.46
C GLN A 684 -2.90 -29.49 -7.06
N TYR A 685 -3.43 -28.29 -7.29
CA TYR A 685 -4.72 -28.12 -7.96
C TYR A 685 -4.68 -28.50 -9.44
N PHE A 686 -3.69 -28.02 -10.21
CA PHE A 686 -3.57 -28.38 -11.63
C PHE A 686 -3.28 -29.87 -11.86
N ASP A 687 -2.52 -30.52 -10.97
CA ASP A 687 -2.32 -31.98 -10.99
C ASP A 687 -3.65 -32.72 -10.79
N SER A 688 -4.52 -32.24 -9.89
CA SER A 688 -5.83 -32.85 -9.63
C SER A 688 -6.83 -32.62 -10.77
N LEU A 689 -6.84 -31.42 -11.37
CA LEU A 689 -7.60 -31.13 -12.60
C LEU A 689 -7.13 -32.00 -13.78
N ASN A 690 -5.82 -32.14 -13.99
CA ASN A 690 -5.26 -33.01 -15.02
C ASN A 690 -5.66 -34.47 -14.81
N THR A 691 -5.57 -34.94 -13.56
CA THR A 691 -6.03 -36.30 -13.18
C THR A 691 -7.52 -36.50 -13.50
N ALA A 692 -8.38 -35.53 -13.16
CA ALA A 692 -9.81 -35.55 -13.48
C ALA A 692 -10.12 -35.52 -14.99
N MET A 693 -9.29 -34.86 -15.81
CA MET A 693 -9.39 -34.93 -17.27
C MET A 693 -8.90 -36.26 -17.85
N ASN A 694 -7.96 -36.94 -17.18
CA ASN A 694 -7.39 -38.20 -17.63
C ASN A 694 -8.28 -39.40 -17.28
N THR A 695 -8.84 -39.44 -16.07
CA THR A 695 -9.74 -40.52 -15.60
C THR A 695 -11.21 -40.29 -15.96
N GLY A 696 -11.59 -39.06 -16.33
CA GLY A 696 -12.98 -38.65 -16.52
C GLY A 696 -13.72 -38.30 -15.23
N GLY A 697 -13.12 -38.55 -14.06
CA GLY A 697 -13.68 -38.27 -12.74
C GLY A 697 -13.72 -36.78 -12.37
N GLN A 698 -13.89 -36.52 -11.07
CA GLN A 698 -13.84 -35.17 -10.49
C GLN A 698 -12.43 -34.84 -9.97
N PRO A 699 -12.07 -33.55 -9.85
CA PRO A 699 -10.87 -33.11 -9.16
C PRO A 699 -10.85 -33.59 -7.70
N ALA A 700 -9.64 -33.77 -7.15
CA ALA A 700 -9.51 -34.08 -5.73
C ALA A 700 -9.98 -32.89 -4.87
N SER A 701 -10.74 -33.17 -3.81
CA SER A 701 -10.97 -32.19 -2.75
C SER A 701 -9.67 -31.93 -2.00
N ILE A 702 -9.37 -30.66 -1.71
CA ILE A 702 -8.15 -30.23 -1.02
C ILE A 702 -8.56 -29.39 0.18
N ASP A 703 -8.15 -29.82 1.37
CA ASP A 703 -8.27 -29.02 2.59
C ASP A 703 -7.14 -27.98 2.62
N TRP A 704 -7.42 -26.82 2.00
CA TRP A 704 -6.44 -25.75 1.84
C TRP A 704 -5.88 -25.29 3.19
N PHE A 705 -6.72 -25.03 4.18
CA PHE A 705 -6.27 -24.62 5.52
C PHE A 705 -5.29 -25.62 6.13
N ALA A 706 -5.56 -26.93 6.06
CA ALA A 706 -4.66 -27.93 6.65
C ALA A 706 -3.27 -27.96 5.98
N ALA A 707 -3.20 -27.72 4.67
CA ALA A 707 -1.93 -27.57 3.96
C ALA A 707 -1.21 -26.25 4.30
N GLU A 708 -1.96 -25.17 4.51
CA GLU A 708 -1.43 -23.81 4.72
C GLU A 708 -0.97 -23.57 6.16
N ASP A 709 -1.76 -23.97 7.15
CA ASP A 709 -1.37 -24.05 8.57
C ASP A 709 -0.21 -25.04 8.76
N GLY A 710 -0.23 -26.15 8.00
CA GLY A 710 0.87 -27.09 7.88
C GLY A 710 2.15 -26.50 7.27
N TRP A 711 2.08 -25.40 6.51
CA TRP A 711 3.23 -24.61 6.07
C TRP A 711 3.63 -23.56 7.10
N ALA A 712 2.66 -22.88 7.71
CA ALA A 712 2.91 -21.85 8.71
C ALA A 712 3.64 -22.39 9.95
N LYS A 713 3.48 -23.68 10.27
CA LYS A 713 4.17 -24.40 11.36
C LYS A 713 5.59 -24.88 11.03
N GLN A 714 6.06 -24.71 9.79
CA GLN A 714 7.41 -25.11 9.39
C GLN A 714 8.45 -24.07 9.82
N ARG A 715 9.69 -24.52 10.02
CA ARG A 715 10.85 -23.66 10.39
C ARG A 715 11.96 -23.68 9.33
N ASN A 716 11.56 -23.85 8.07
CA ASN A 716 12.47 -23.87 6.92
C ASN A 716 13.16 -22.50 6.78
N PRO A 717 14.49 -22.42 6.64
CA PRO A 717 15.20 -21.17 6.38
C PRO A 717 14.96 -20.68 4.95
N TYR A 718 14.99 -19.36 4.76
CA TYR A 718 14.92 -18.71 3.45
C TYR A 718 16.04 -17.68 3.29
N PRO A 719 16.44 -17.31 2.05
CA PRO A 719 17.47 -16.29 1.84
C PRO A 719 17.13 -14.95 2.49
N THR A 720 18.11 -14.41 3.23
CA THR A 720 18.07 -13.07 3.83
C THR A 720 18.81 -12.01 3.01
N THR A 721 19.59 -12.44 2.02
CA THR A 721 20.35 -11.60 1.09
C THR A 721 19.86 -11.79 -0.35
N PRO A 722 19.84 -10.74 -1.19
CA PRO A 722 19.41 -10.87 -2.58
C PRO A 722 20.37 -11.65 -3.47
N ALA A 723 19.84 -12.27 -4.53
CA ALA A 723 20.60 -13.00 -5.53
C ALA A 723 20.01 -12.81 -6.94
N GLY A 724 20.88 -12.83 -7.96
CA GLY A 724 20.54 -12.58 -9.36
C GLY A 724 20.64 -11.10 -9.77
N ASP A 725 20.38 -10.83 -11.06
CA ASP A 725 20.35 -9.48 -11.62
C ASP A 725 18.89 -9.03 -11.83
N PRO A 726 18.43 -7.93 -11.19
CA PRO A 726 17.08 -7.40 -11.41
C PRO A 726 16.85 -7.00 -12.87
N TYR A 727 17.87 -6.54 -13.60
CA TYR A 727 17.72 -6.07 -14.96
C TYR A 727 17.50 -7.22 -15.95
N ALA A 728 18.34 -8.25 -15.94
CA ALA A 728 18.18 -9.43 -16.78
C ALA A 728 16.84 -10.15 -16.53
N LEU A 729 16.40 -10.25 -15.27
CA LEU A 729 15.12 -10.90 -14.93
C LEU A 729 13.92 -10.03 -15.31
N ALA A 730 13.98 -8.70 -15.16
CA ALA A 730 12.96 -7.79 -15.67
C ALA A 730 12.88 -7.80 -17.20
N ALA A 731 14.01 -7.93 -17.91
CA ALA A 731 14.04 -8.14 -19.36
C ALA A 731 13.42 -9.49 -19.74
N GLN A 732 13.71 -10.57 -19.01
CA GLN A 732 13.06 -11.86 -19.22
C GLN A 732 11.54 -11.81 -18.98
N VAL A 733 11.06 -11.01 -18.03
CA VAL A 733 9.62 -10.73 -17.88
C VAL A 733 9.07 -10.04 -19.11
N ARG A 734 9.71 -8.96 -19.59
CA ARG A 734 9.30 -8.24 -20.80
C ARG A 734 9.21 -9.19 -21.99
N ASP A 735 10.22 -10.04 -22.21
CA ASP A 735 10.23 -11.03 -23.29
C ASP A 735 9.11 -12.07 -23.15
N THR A 736 8.82 -12.51 -21.91
CA THR A 736 7.71 -13.43 -21.60
C THR A 736 6.33 -12.78 -21.88
N LEU A 737 6.19 -11.47 -21.65
CA LEU A 737 4.99 -10.71 -21.98
C LEU A 737 4.86 -10.46 -23.48
N ALA A 738 5.97 -10.12 -24.16
CA ALA A 738 6.01 -9.92 -25.60
C ALA A 738 5.61 -11.19 -26.36
N ALA A 739 6.27 -12.32 -26.08
CA ALA A 739 5.98 -13.62 -26.71
C ALA A 739 4.54 -14.11 -26.46
N ALA A 740 3.92 -13.70 -25.34
CA ALA A 740 2.53 -13.97 -25.04
C ALA A 740 1.52 -13.10 -25.79
N SER A 741 1.97 -11.97 -26.35
CA SER A 741 1.16 -10.99 -27.08
C SER A 741 1.36 -11.04 -28.60
N SER A 742 2.43 -11.69 -29.06
CA SER A 742 2.70 -11.95 -30.47
C SER A 742 1.50 -12.60 -31.19
N PRO A 743 0.91 -11.93 -32.20
CA PRO A 743 -0.12 -12.54 -33.03
C PRO A 743 0.44 -13.75 -33.78
N ARG A 744 -0.32 -14.83 -33.90
CA ARG A 744 0.15 -16.04 -34.61
C ARG A 744 0.14 -15.77 -36.11
N GLN A 745 1.31 -15.87 -36.74
CA GLN A 745 1.50 -15.50 -38.14
C GLN A 745 1.99 -16.68 -38.99
N GLY A 746 1.40 -16.86 -40.17
CA GLY A 746 1.76 -17.94 -41.09
C GLY A 746 0.62 -18.30 -42.05
N ALA A 747 0.71 -19.49 -42.64
CA ALA A 747 -0.36 -20.03 -43.47
C ALA A 747 -1.59 -20.46 -42.65
N ILE A 748 -2.79 -20.26 -43.20
CA ILE A 748 -3.99 -20.98 -42.77
C ILE A 748 -4.19 -22.12 -43.78
N VAL A 749 -4.13 -23.36 -43.32
CA VAL A 749 -4.19 -24.56 -44.19
C VAL A 749 -5.54 -25.27 -44.01
N GLY A 750 -6.19 -25.65 -45.11
CA GLY A 750 -7.49 -26.32 -45.10
C GLY A 750 -7.59 -27.49 -46.08
N ILE A 751 -8.72 -27.57 -46.77
CA ILE A 751 -9.07 -28.73 -47.61
C ILE A 751 -7.99 -29.04 -48.66
N GLY A 752 -7.67 -30.33 -48.81
CA GLY A 752 -6.63 -30.80 -49.75
C GLY A 752 -5.21 -30.30 -49.44
N GLY A 753 -4.95 -29.82 -48.23
CA GLY A 753 -3.66 -29.20 -47.86
C GLY A 753 -3.42 -27.85 -48.52
N LYS A 754 -4.47 -27.19 -49.02
CA LYS A 754 -4.39 -25.87 -49.67
C LYS A 754 -4.40 -24.75 -48.64
N CYS A 755 -3.78 -23.63 -49.01
CA CYS A 755 -3.69 -22.43 -48.17
C CYS A 755 -4.83 -21.46 -48.48
N VAL A 756 -5.32 -20.75 -47.46
CA VAL A 756 -6.17 -19.56 -47.62
C VAL A 756 -5.32 -18.47 -48.28
N ASP A 757 -5.80 -17.92 -49.39
CA ASP A 757 -5.02 -17.13 -50.34
C ASP A 757 -5.80 -15.89 -50.78
N VAL A 758 -5.15 -14.73 -50.79
CA VAL A 758 -5.70 -13.49 -51.36
C VAL A 758 -5.51 -13.53 -52.88
N THR A 759 -6.59 -13.55 -53.66
CA THR A 759 -6.52 -13.75 -55.11
C THR A 759 -5.54 -12.79 -55.79
N ASN A 760 -4.58 -13.35 -56.54
CA ASN A 760 -3.49 -12.66 -57.23
C ASN A 760 -2.56 -11.80 -56.33
N GLY A 761 -2.61 -11.97 -55.01
CA GLY A 761 -1.88 -11.11 -54.06
C GLY A 761 -2.32 -9.64 -54.11
N SER A 762 -3.56 -9.35 -54.51
CA SER A 762 -4.08 -7.99 -54.60
C SER A 762 -4.44 -7.43 -53.21
N SER A 763 -3.88 -6.29 -52.85
CA SER A 763 -4.23 -5.55 -51.63
C SER A 763 -5.45 -4.62 -51.78
N ALA A 764 -6.13 -4.63 -52.94
CA ALA A 764 -7.32 -3.82 -53.16
C ALA A 764 -8.50 -4.26 -52.27
N ASP A 765 -9.34 -3.32 -51.85
CA ASP A 765 -10.55 -3.64 -51.08
C ASP A 765 -11.57 -4.40 -51.94
N GLY A 766 -12.10 -5.49 -51.39
CA GLY A 766 -13.01 -6.39 -52.11
C GLY A 766 -12.30 -7.42 -52.98
N THR A 767 -10.97 -7.55 -52.91
CA THR A 767 -10.24 -8.68 -53.50
C THR A 767 -10.78 -9.99 -52.91
N PRO A 768 -11.22 -10.97 -53.71
CA PRO A 768 -11.69 -12.25 -53.20
C PRO A 768 -10.60 -13.00 -52.41
N VAL A 769 -11.04 -13.85 -51.48
CA VAL A 769 -10.19 -14.86 -50.84
C VAL A 769 -10.56 -16.23 -51.39
N GLN A 770 -9.56 -17.06 -51.65
CA GLN A 770 -9.67 -18.37 -52.30
C GLN A 770 -8.85 -19.43 -51.54
N VAL A 771 -8.92 -20.69 -51.95
CA VAL A 771 -7.86 -21.67 -51.68
C VAL A 771 -6.86 -21.73 -52.83
N TRP A 772 -5.57 -21.85 -52.51
CA TRP A 772 -4.49 -22.01 -53.49
C TRP A 772 -3.41 -22.99 -52.99
N ASP A 773 -2.52 -23.42 -53.88
CA ASP A 773 -1.34 -24.17 -53.48
C ASP A 773 -0.46 -23.36 -52.50
N CYS A 774 -0.06 -24.00 -51.40
CA CYS A 774 0.74 -23.35 -50.37
C CYS A 774 2.12 -22.96 -50.93
N ASN A 775 2.35 -21.66 -51.08
CA ASN A 775 3.50 -21.07 -51.79
C ASN A 775 4.34 -20.11 -50.93
N GLY A 776 3.94 -19.86 -49.68
CA GLY A 776 4.70 -19.04 -48.73
C GLY A 776 4.71 -17.53 -49.03
N THR A 777 3.89 -17.05 -49.95
CA THR A 777 3.83 -15.62 -50.31
C THR A 777 3.03 -14.79 -49.30
N ALA A 778 3.15 -13.46 -49.39
CA ALA A 778 2.38 -12.52 -48.57
C ALA A 778 0.85 -12.67 -48.73
N ALA A 779 0.38 -13.21 -49.87
CA ALA A 779 -1.04 -13.51 -50.12
C ALA A 779 -1.60 -14.62 -49.22
N GLN A 780 -0.72 -15.46 -48.65
CA GLN A 780 -1.05 -16.58 -47.77
C GLN A 780 -0.53 -16.37 -46.33
N THR A 781 0.12 -15.24 -46.07
CA THR A 781 0.68 -14.93 -44.74
C THR A 781 -0.36 -14.21 -43.90
N TRP A 782 -1.20 -15.01 -43.23
CA TRP A 782 -2.25 -14.54 -42.34
C TRP A 782 -1.76 -14.39 -40.91
N THR A 783 -2.45 -13.54 -40.15
CA THR A 783 -2.12 -13.15 -38.79
C THR A 783 -3.39 -13.25 -37.95
N ALA A 784 -3.45 -14.20 -37.03
CA ALA A 784 -4.56 -14.36 -36.09
C ALA A 784 -4.34 -13.45 -34.87
N GLN A 785 -5.22 -12.46 -34.69
CA GLN A 785 -5.10 -11.42 -33.68
C GLN A 785 -5.93 -11.75 -32.42
N ALA A 786 -5.50 -11.20 -31.28
CA ALA A 786 -6.20 -11.36 -30.00
C ALA A 786 -7.57 -10.64 -29.93
N ASP A 787 -7.85 -9.72 -30.87
CA ASP A 787 -9.15 -9.07 -31.06
C ASP A 787 -10.15 -9.92 -31.87
N GLY A 788 -9.76 -11.13 -32.29
CA GLY A 788 -10.56 -12.04 -33.11
C GLY A 788 -10.50 -11.74 -34.61
N THR A 789 -9.77 -10.72 -35.07
CA THR A 789 -9.56 -10.49 -36.50
C THR A 789 -8.51 -11.45 -37.09
N VAL A 790 -8.68 -11.80 -38.35
CA VAL A 790 -7.72 -12.57 -39.14
C VAL A 790 -7.23 -11.66 -40.26
N ARG A 791 -5.92 -11.37 -40.32
CA ARG A 791 -5.37 -10.29 -41.15
C ARG A 791 -4.27 -10.75 -42.11
N ALA A 792 -4.28 -10.28 -43.35
CA ALA A 792 -3.19 -10.42 -44.32
C ALA A 792 -3.00 -9.09 -45.08
N MET A 793 -1.79 -8.83 -45.58
CA MET A 793 -1.49 -7.65 -46.43
C MET A 793 -1.97 -6.30 -45.86
N GLY A 794 -1.97 -6.14 -44.53
CA GLY A 794 -2.44 -4.94 -43.82
C GLY A 794 -3.97 -4.81 -43.66
N LYS A 795 -4.74 -5.82 -44.08
CA LYS A 795 -6.21 -5.81 -44.16
C LYS A 795 -6.82 -7.04 -43.49
N CYS A 796 -8.15 -7.04 -43.33
CA CYS A 796 -8.91 -8.04 -42.59
C CYS A 796 -9.64 -9.02 -43.52
N LEU A 797 -9.78 -10.27 -43.06
CA LEU A 797 -10.66 -11.29 -43.63
C LEU A 797 -12.11 -10.90 -43.35
N ASP A 798 -12.85 -10.51 -44.40
CA ASP A 798 -14.10 -9.76 -44.31
C ASP A 798 -15.23 -10.51 -45.05
N VAL A 799 -16.40 -10.63 -44.44
CA VAL A 799 -17.60 -11.14 -45.12
C VAL A 799 -18.21 -10.00 -45.93
N ARG A 800 -18.31 -10.15 -47.25
CA ARG A 800 -18.61 -9.05 -48.18
C ARG A 800 -19.89 -8.28 -47.81
N GLY A 801 -19.73 -6.97 -47.61
CA GLY A 801 -20.81 -6.05 -47.19
C GLY A 801 -21.36 -6.32 -45.78
N GLY A 802 -20.71 -7.21 -45.02
CA GLY A 802 -21.20 -7.72 -43.75
C GLY A 802 -22.54 -8.45 -43.85
N ALA A 803 -22.86 -9.08 -44.99
CA ALA A 803 -24.09 -9.84 -45.15
C ALA A 803 -24.06 -11.14 -44.33
N THR A 804 -25.25 -11.65 -43.96
CA THR A 804 -25.41 -12.83 -43.09
C THR A 804 -25.96 -14.07 -43.82
N ALA A 805 -26.14 -13.99 -45.14
CA ALA A 805 -26.63 -15.10 -45.96
C ALA A 805 -25.51 -16.12 -46.26
N ALA A 806 -25.86 -17.40 -46.25
CA ALA A 806 -24.97 -18.46 -46.74
C ALA A 806 -24.70 -18.27 -48.24
N GLY A 807 -23.45 -18.48 -48.66
CA GLY A 807 -22.97 -18.19 -50.02
C GLY A 807 -22.38 -16.78 -50.19
N THR A 808 -22.43 -15.92 -49.15
CA THR A 808 -21.76 -14.61 -49.21
C THR A 808 -20.24 -14.81 -49.32
N ALA A 809 -19.63 -14.19 -50.32
CA ALA A 809 -18.18 -14.23 -50.56
C ALA A 809 -17.38 -13.64 -49.39
N VAL A 810 -16.23 -14.26 -49.11
CA VAL A 810 -15.21 -13.73 -48.20
C VAL A 810 -14.14 -13.01 -49.03
N GLN A 811 -13.74 -11.84 -48.56
CA GLN A 811 -12.89 -10.89 -49.27
C GLN A 811 -11.82 -10.32 -48.33
N LEU A 812 -10.79 -9.72 -48.90
CA LEU A 812 -9.86 -8.86 -48.19
C LEU A 812 -10.42 -7.42 -48.16
N TYR A 813 -10.55 -6.83 -46.98
CA TYR A 813 -11.07 -5.47 -46.83
C TYR A 813 -10.37 -4.71 -45.70
N GLY A 814 -10.28 -3.38 -45.81
CA GLY A 814 -9.73 -2.49 -44.79
C GLY A 814 -10.36 -2.75 -43.42
N CYS A 815 -9.51 -2.93 -42.40
CA CYS A 815 -9.97 -3.26 -41.06
C CYS A 815 -10.82 -2.11 -40.47
N ASN A 816 -12.12 -2.36 -40.30
CA ASN A 816 -13.14 -1.35 -39.97
C ASN A 816 -13.80 -1.57 -38.59
N GLY A 817 -13.39 -2.62 -37.85
CA GLY A 817 -13.86 -2.91 -36.50
C GLY A 817 -15.29 -3.47 -36.42
N THR A 818 -15.93 -3.78 -37.55
CA THR A 818 -17.27 -4.39 -37.54
C THR A 818 -17.20 -5.91 -37.31
N PRO A 819 -18.24 -6.54 -36.72
CA PRO A 819 -18.28 -7.99 -36.50
C PRO A 819 -18.18 -8.86 -37.77
N ALA A 820 -18.27 -8.26 -38.97
CA ALA A 820 -18.04 -8.95 -40.24
C ALA A 820 -16.58 -9.40 -40.44
N GLN A 821 -15.65 -8.86 -39.64
CA GLN A 821 -14.20 -9.09 -39.74
C GLN A 821 -13.62 -9.92 -38.58
N THR A 822 -14.44 -10.27 -37.59
CA THR A 822 -14.04 -11.03 -36.40
C THR A 822 -14.54 -12.47 -36.46
N TRP A 823 -13.63 -13.40 -36.20
CA TRP A 823 -13.79 -14.84 -36.40
C TRP A 823 -13.46 -15.61 -35.13
N THR A 824 -14.22 -16.66 -34.83
CA THR A 824 -13.99 -17.57 -33.71
C THR A 824 -13.58 -18.95 -34.24
N SER A 825 -12.40 -19.42 -33.87
CA SER A 825 -11.95 -20.78 -34.16
C SER A 825 -12.59 -21.77 -33.19
N ARG A 826 -13.16 -22.87 -33.71
CA ARG A 826 -13.77 -23.97 -32.95
C ARG A 826 -12.88 -25.22 -32.96
N LYS A 827 -13.13 -26.10 -31.99
CA LYS A 827 -12.42 -27.39 -31.81
C LYS A 827 -12.60 -28.40 -32.95
N ASP A 828 -13.66 -28.26 -33.74
CA ASP A 828 -13.91 -29.09 -34.92
C ASP A 828 -13.05 -28.70 -36.14
N GLY A 829 -12.29 -27.60 -36.03
CA GLY A 829 -11.47 -26.98 -37.06
C GLY A 829 -12.15 -25.78 -37.75
N THR A 830 -13.38 -25.43 -37.41
CA THR A 830 -14.13 -24.41 -38.13
C THR A 830 -13.81 -22.98 -37.69
N LEU A 831 -13.77 -22.06 -38.66
CA LEU A 831 -13.65 -20.61 -38.43
C LEU A 831 -15.02 -19.96 -38.61
N VAL A 832 -15.61 -19.47 -37.52
CA VAL A 832 -16.99 -18.94 -37.48
C VAL A 832 -16.97 -17.42 -37.54
N ASN A 833 -17.69 -16.80 -38.48
CA ASN A 833 -17.85 -15.36 -38.49
C ASN A 833 -18.82 -14.92 -37.38
N THR A 834 -18.38 -13.97 -36.55
CA THR A 834 -19.15 -13.54 -35.36
C THR A 834 -20.39 -12.71 -35.68
N LYS A 835 -20.55 -12.16 -36.89
CA LYS A 835 -21.78 -11.46 -37.30
C LYS A 835 -22.87 -12.42 -37.80
N SER A 836 -22.50 -13.43 -38.58
CA SER A 836 -23.45 -14.32 -39.25
C SER A 836 -23.66 -15.66 -38.54
N ASN A 837 -22.75 -16.04 -37.63
CA ASN A 837 -22.64 -17.39 -37.04
C ASN A 837 -22.41 -18.51 -38.07
N LEU A 838 -22.05 -18.15 -39.30
CA LEU A 838 -21.69 -19.07 -40.39
C LEU A 838 -20.18 -19.33 -40.43
N CYS A 839 -19.79 -20.45 -41.01
CA CYS A 839 -18.41 -20.92 -41.07
C CYS A 839 -17.74 -20.54 -42.40
N LEU A 840 -16.43 -20.24 -42.35
CA LEU A 840 -15.57 -20.10 -43.51
C LEU A 840 -15.52 -21.42 -44.28
N ASP A 841 -15.85 -21.40 -45.56
CA ASP A 841 -16.12 -22.59 -46.37
C ASP A 841 -15.48 -22.44 -47.77
N ALA A 842 -14.76 -23.48 -48.22
CA ALA A 842 -14.28 -23.59 -49.59
C ALA A 842 -15.39 -24.07 -50.53
N THR A 843 -15.88 -23.17 -51.38
CA THR A 843 -17.11 -23.30 -52.17
C THR A 843 -17.26 -24.67 -52.84
N GLY A 844 -18.41 -25.32 -52.61
CA GLY A 844 -18.75 -26.59 -53.25
C GLY A 844 -17.91 -27.80 -52.79
N GLY A 845 -17.10 -27.65 -51.74
CA GLY A 845 -16.22 -28.72 -51.26
C GLY A 845 -14.94 -28.90 -52.07
N SER A 846 -14.59 -27.95 -52.93
CA SER A 846 -13.46 -28.07 -53.86
C SER A 846 -12.11 -27.71 -53.23
N SER A 847 -11.08 -28.48 -53.58
CA SER A 847 -9.66 -28.21 -53.27
C SER A 847 -8.86 -27.73 -54.47
N THR A 848 -9.52 -27.45 -55.60
CA THR A 848 -8.89 -26.90 -56.81
C THR A 848 -8.41 -25.47 -56.54
N PRO A 849 -7.15 -25.13 -56.85
CA PRO A 849 -6.64 -23.75 -56.72
C PRO A 849 -7.55 -22.74 -57.45
N GLY A 850 -7.89 -21.65 -56.78
CA GLY A 850 -8.81 -20.62 -57.27
C GLY A 850 -10.27 -20.82 -56.83
N THR A 851 -10.58 -21.89 -56.08
CA THR A 851 -11.92 -22.06 -55.48
C THR A 851 -12.18 -20.95 -54.45
N PRO A 852 -13.23 -20.12 -54.60
CA PRO A 852 -13.50 -19.01 -53.68
C PRO A 852 -13.89 -19.47 -52.27
N LEU A 853 -13.58 -18.64 -51.28
CA LEU A 853 -14.10 -18.78 -49.93
C LEU A 853 -15.41 -18.00 -49.76
N ILE A 854 -16.35 -18.62 -49.05
CA ILE A 854 -17.66 -18.08 -48.70
C ILE A 854 -17.91 -18.29 -47.20
N VAL A 855 -18.96 -17.68 -46.68
CA VAL A 855 -19.58 -18.15 -45.42
C VAL A 855 -20.73 -19.11 -45.71
N TRP A 856 -20.78 -20.23 -45.00
CA TRP A 856 -21.80 -21.27 -45.17
C TRP A 856 -22.28 -21.84 -43.81
N THR A 857 -23.38 -22.57 -43.82
CA THR A 857 -23.91 -23.23 -42.61
C THR A 857 -22.84 -24.13 -42.00
N CYS A 858 -22.53 -23.92 -40.72
CA CYS A 858 -21.52 -24.71 -40.00
C CYS A 858 -21.95 -26.18 -39.87
N ILE A 859 -21.33 -27.06 -40.67
CA ILE A 859 -21.55 -28.51 -40.69
C ILE A 859 -20.25 -29.31 -40.44
N ALA A 860 -19.12 -28.61 -40.26
CA ALA A 860 -17.81 -29.19 -39.90
C ALA A 860 -17.30 -30.28 -40.87
N THR A 861 -17.70 -30.19 -42.14
CA THR A 861 -17.14 -30.95 -43.27
C THR A 861 -15.70 -30.48 -43.60
N PRO A 862 -14.88 -31.27 -44.33
CA PRO A 862 -13.47 -30.95 -44.57
C PRO A 862 -13.20 -29.57 -45.22
N ASN A 863 -14.13 -29.06 -46.03
CA ASN A 863 -14.08 -27.74 -46.66
C ASN A 863 -14.32 -26.56 -45.70
N GLN A 864 -14.70 -26.84 -44.45
CA GLN A 864 -14.84 -25.83 -43.39
C GLN A 864 -13.73 -25.90 -42.35
N LYS A 865 -12.74 -26.80 -42.50
CA LYS A 865 -11.69 -27.02 -41.51
C LYS A 865 -10.40 -26.30 -41.87
N TRP A 866 -9.88 -25.53 -40.91
CA TRP A 866 -8.78 -24.61 -41.08
C TRP A 866 -7.79 -24.73 -39.91
N ALA A 867 -6.58 -25.19 -40.19
CA ALA A 867 -5.45 -25.06 -39.28
C ALA A 867 -4.93 -23.62 -39.35
N LEU A 868 -5.19 -22.83 -38.30
CA LEU A 868 -4.58 -21.52 -38.10
C LEU A 868 -3.07 -21.64 -37.82
N PRO A 869 -2.29 -20.56 -38.01
CA PRO A 869 -0.92 -20.47 -37.50
C PRO A 869 -0.83 -20.78 -36.00
N SER A 870 0.29 -21.39 -35.61
CA SER A 870 0.63 -21.84 -34.25
C SER A 870 1.29 -20.75 -33.42
#